data_AF-Q2RYB6-F1
#
_entry.id   AF-Q2RYB6-F1
#
_cell.length_a   1.000
_cell.length_b   1.000
_cell.length_c   1.000
_cell.angle_alpha   90.00
_cell.angle_beta   90.00
_cell.angle_gamma   90.00
#
_symmetry.space_group_name_H-M   'P 1'
#
loop_
_entity.id
_entity.type
_entity.pdbx_description
1 polymer ?
#
loop_
_entity_poly.entity_id
_entity_poly.type
_entity_poly.pdbx_seq_one_letter_code
_entity_poly.pdbx_strand_id
1 'polypeptide(L)'
;MTDPGTPTRITAVLGPTNTGKTHLAMERMLGHASGMIGFPLRLLARENYDKAVRRVGASRVALVTGEEKILPPRPSYFICTVESMPIDRRVDFLAIDEIQLCGDPERGHLFTERLLNARGREETMFLGAETMAPLIRKLVPGCQFDTRPRFSQLTYNGHRKLTRLPPRSAVVAFSADDVYAIAELVRRQRGGAAVVMGALSPRTRNAQVALYQSGEVDYLVATDAIGMGLNMDVDHVAFAALSKFDGQGQRGLSAQEVAQIAGRAGRHMNDGTFGVTGDAGPIAEDTVARVETHAFAPLRQIFWRNPRLDFRSVEALLKSLGAAPPDEGLMRPRRAEDQQALEILAQDPEIAQAAVGPQKVGLLWDVCRIPDFRKLRAETHVRLLGQIFRHLTAGNRRLPDDFVAGHAKRMDRNDGDIHALVDRIAGIRVWTYVSHQGDWLGDPGYWQEATRAIEDRLSDALHEKLTQRFVDRRTATLMRRLGERAMLDADVAATDGRVNVEGHDVGRLEGLTFHAEATGGREGDKAVLNAAQKALRREIGERVQRLAADDDPVFSLDPAGQLLWRGAPVARLEKGPEVLRPLVTLPAESLLDAAQAEAVKTRLEAWVKHHLGTRLKPLFALDLAPLKGAARGLAFQLAENLGTLSRSAANEHVDGQVRALSEADRKALARAGVRLGVECLFMPDLLKPDPQRLLAVLWRIDAGRHGGDVPADGRVSFPVDKRVPHAFYHAIGYRVVGDTAVRVDMIERFAADVRRLVRDALPAKGKPADVSATPAEAAPETAADSAGAGGDAATPTPVVDATTPTSVVDATTPTSVVDAAPETPGNAPIDTPAVAVAAVEGPSTEASAEPTEAPEAAAEAAPEAAVEADRAGEGGEEATAAAGPTGRPAKPEPPQAREGEVHLPPDMLPPLGIGAEEGVGVLTALGYGVRLEAGALFLRPRRRKVSHGHGHAHGAGQAPGRSQGGRGRGPAAARPAGEAASAGDPAQERKARPHTAGDRPPRDGEGRDKASREPRRGSGKGGGYKGDGKGGGGASTTAYSSGPRPARSEINPDSPFAKLRELMGR
;
A
#
# COMPACT_ATOMS: atom_id res chain seq x y z
N MET A 1 -34.37 46.20 47.75
CA MET A 1 -34.85 46.71 46.45
C MET A 1 -33.84 46.29 45.40
N THR A 2 -34.28 45.67 44.31
CA THR A 2 -33.40 45.20 43.22
C THR A 2 -33.08 46.34 42.24
N ASP A 3 -31.83 46.42 41.78
CA ASP A 3 -31.44 47.32 40.70
C ASP A 3 -32.08 46.87 39.38
N PRO A 4 -32.87 47.71 38.67
CA PRO A 4 -33.47 47.39 37.38
C PRO A 4 -32.47 47.23 36.21
N GLY A 5 -31.16 47.28 36.47
CA GLY A 5 -30.09 46.83 35.58
C GLY A 5 -29.66 45.36 35.76
N THR A 6 -30.09 44.67 36.82
CA THR A 6 -29.69 43.27 37.08
C THR A 6 -30.65 42.28 36.39
N PRO A 7 -30.16 41.26 35.65
CA PRO A 7 -31.01 40.23 35.06
C PRO A 7 -31.74 39.44 36.15
N THR A 8 -32.98 39.04 35.89
CA THR A 8 -33.71 38.11 36.79
C THR A 8 -33.03 36.74 36.89
N ARG A 9 -32.21 36.34 35.91
CA ARG A 9 -31.38 35.13 35.96
C ARG A 9 -29.97 35.35 35.42
N ILE A 10 -28.97 34.95 36.21
CA ILE A 10 -27.57 34.81 35.75
C ILE A 10 -27.17 33.33 35.87
N THR A 11 -26.57 32.76 34.83
CA THR A 11 -26.17 31.34 34.81
C THR A 11 -24.84 31.14 34.09
N ALA A 12 -23.90 30.44 34.72
CA ALA A 12 -22.68 29.94 34.10
C ALA A 12 -22.88 28.48 33.69
N VAL A 13 -22.94 28.22 32.38
CA VAL A 13 -22.97 26.87 31.82
C VAL A 13 -21.52 26.48 31.52
N LEU A 14 -20.97 25.53 32.27
CA LEU A 14 -19.54 25.23 32.28
C LEU A 14 -19.25 23.76 31.91
N GLY A 15 -18.08 23.50 31.37
CA GLY A 15 -17.61 22.14 31.01
C GLY A 15 -16.61 22.15 29.85
N PRO A 16 -16.06 20.99 29.46
CA PRO A 16 -15.08 20.85 28.36
C PRO A 16 -15.65 21.23 26.98
N THR A 17 -14.85 21.11 25.92
CA THR A 17 -15.31 21.18 24.52
C THR A 17 -16.26 19.99 24.20
N ASN A 18 -17.02 20.07 23.09
CA ASN A 18 -18.01 19.05 22.69
C ASN A 18 -19.08 18.73 23.78
N THR A 19 -19.72 19.79 24.31
CA THR A 19 -20.70 19.75 25.42
C THR A 19 -22.03 20.45 25.11
N GLY A 20 -22.26 20.89 23.86
CA GLY A 20 -23.52 21.52 23.44
C GLY A 20 -23.81 22.93 23.98
N LYS A 21 -22.95 23.51 24.83
CA LYS A 21 -23.13 24.82 25.48
C LYS A 21 -23.61 25.94 24.55
N THR A 22 -22.93 26.14 23.42
CA THR A 22 -23.25 27.17 22.44
C THR A 22 -24.60 26.92 21.75
N HIS A 23 -25.00 25.66 21.56
CA HIS A 23 -26.33 25.30 21.02
C HIS A 23 -27.42 25.75 22.00
N LEU A 24 -27.29 25.39 23.28
CA LEU A 24 -28.22 25.80 24.34
C LEU A 24 -28.39 27.33 24.36
N ALA A 25 -27.29 28.10 24.36
CA ALA A 25 -27.37 29.55 24.39
C ALA A 25 -28.06 30.15 23.14
N MET A 26 -27.77 29.61 21.96
CA MET A 26 -28.43 30.03 20.71
C MET A 26 -29.94 29.71 20.73
N GLU A 27 -30.35 28.56 21.25
CA GLU A 27 -31.76 28.20 21.35
C GLU A 27 -32.51 29.04 22.39
N ARG A 28 -31.89 29.33 23.53
CA ARG A 28 -32.48 30.23 24.53
C ARG A 28 -32.58 31.64 23.97
N MET A 29 -31.51 32.19 23.38
CA MET A 29 -31.54 33.52 22.74
C MET A 29 -32.68 33.67 21.73
N LEU A 30 -32.87 32.69 20.84
CA LEU A 30 -33.91 32.72 19.82
C LEU A 30 -35.33 32.46 20.36
N GLY A 31 -35.46 32.06 21.63
CA GLY A 31 -36.73 32.00 22.36
C GLY A 31 -37.14 33.32 23.04
N HIS A 32 -36.20 34.23 23.30
CA HIS A 32 -36.50 35.57 23.83
C HIS A 32 -36.85 36.57 22.71
N ALA A 33 -37.51 37.68 23.07
CA ALA A 33 -37.94 38.71 22.11
C ALA A 33 -36.76 39.45 21.46
N SER A 34 -35.68 39.68 22.21
CA SER A 34 -34.39 40.19 21.72
C SER A 34 -33.20 39.53 22.43
N GLY A 35 -32.04 39.47 21.77
CA GLY A 35 -30.87 38.84 22.38
C GLY A 35 -29.50 39.13 21.75
N MET A 36 -28.42 38.80 22.46
CA MET A 36 -27.03 39.09 22.05
C MET A 36 -26.02 37.97 22.37
N ILE A 37 -25.44 37.40 21.30
CA ILE A 37 -24.30 36.48 21.13
C ILE A 37 -22.88 37.10 21.17
N GLY A 38 -22.18 37.19 22.30
CA GLY A 38 -20.74 37.51 22.33
C GLY A 38 -19.83 36.29 22.07
N PHE A 39 -19.14 36.24 20.93
CA PHE A 39 -18.23 35.15 20.53
C PHE A 39 -16.74 35.58 20.52
N PRO A 40 -15.79 34.67 20.80
CA PRO A 40 -14.37 35.04 20.88
C PRO A 40 -13.67 35.22 19.53
N LEU A 41 -14.29 34.76 18.44
CA LEU A 41 -13.72 34.76 17.09
C LEU A 41 -14.79 35.08 16.04
N ARG A 42 -14.42 35.89 15.04
CA ARG A 42 -15.29 36.25 13.91
C ARG A 42 -15.85 35.03 13.16
N LEU A 43 -15.11 33.93 13.09
CA LEU A 43 -15.56 32.68 12.46
C LEU A 43 -16.76 32.05 13.21
N LEU A 44 -16.71 31.99 14.55
CA LEU A 44 -17.83 31.52 15.37
C LEU A 44 -19.02 32.47 15.32
N ALA A 45 -18.77 33.79 15.29
CA ALA A 45 -19.83 34.77 15.08
C ALA A 45 -20.51 34.58 13.71
N ARG A 46 -19.75 34.40 12.62
CA ARG A 46 -20.30 34.16 11.29
C ARG A 46 -21.11 32.86 11.22
N GLU A 47 -20.57 31.76 11.74
CA GLU A 47 -21.25 30.45 11.75
C GLU A 47 -22.58 30.49 12.50
N ASN A 48 -22.62 31.14 13.67
CA ASN A 48 -23.84 31.26 14.47
C ASN A 48 -24.81 32.31 13.92
N TYR A 49 -24.32 33.34 13.22
CA TYR A 49 -25.16 34.24 12.43
C TYR A 49 -25.88 33.47 11.32
N ASP A 50 -25.17 32.68 10.51
CA ASP A 50 -25.80 31.90 9.43
C ASP A 50 -26.80 30.85 9.96
N LYS A 51 -26.54 30.26 11.14
CA LYS A 51 -27.50 29.40 11.85
C LYS A 51 -28.75 30.17 12.31
N ALA A 52 -28.60 31.35 12.91
CA ALA A 52 -29.72 32.19 13.33
C ALA A 52 -30.55 32.67 12.14
N VAL A 53 -29.91 33.12 11.05
CA VAL A 53 -30.58 33.57 9.83
C VAL A 53 -31.46 32.48 9.22
N ARG A 54 -31.01 31.22 9.22
CA ARG A 54 -31.83 30.07 8.77
C ARG A 54 -33.06 29.80 9.65
N ARG A 55 -33.03 30.17 10.95
CA ARG A 55 -34.11 29.88 11.92
C ARG A 55 -35.09 31.04 12.13
N VAL A 56 -34.69 32.31 11.94
CA VAL A 56 -35.55 33.50 12.17
C VAL A 56 -35.51 34.57 11.08
N GLY A 57 -34.76 34.35 9.99
CA GLY A 57 -34.70 35.24 8.82
C GLY A 57 -33.67 36.38 8.93
N ALA A 58 -33.06 36.74 7.80
CA ALA A 58 -31.97 37.73 7.71
C ALA A 58 -32.36 39.14 8.19
N SER A 59 -33.64 39.51 8.09
CA SER A 59 -34.15 40.81 8.55
C SER A 59 -34.14 40.99 10.07
N ARG A 60 -34.04 39.90 10.85
CA ARG A 60 -34.08 39.91 12.32
C ARG A 60 -32.73 39.74 13.01
N VAL A 61 -31.67 39.38 12.28
CA VAL A 61 -30.35 39.07 12.84
C VAL A 61 -29.30 40.05 12.32
N ALA A 62 -28.51 40.63 13.22
CA ALA A 62 -27.32 41.42 12.88
C ALA A 62 -26.04 40.61 13.11
N LEU A 63 -25.03 40.84 12.25
CA LEU A 63 -23.63 40.43 12.47
C LEU A 63 -22.81 41.68 12.80
N VAL A 64 -22.08 41.70 13.91
CA VAL A 64 -21.24 42.85 14.31
C VAL A 64 -19.86 42.36 14.75
N THR A 65 -18.87 42.54 13.88
CA THR A 65 -17.46 42.21 14.15
C THR A 65 -16.55 43.38 13.78
N GLY A 66 -15.27 43.31 14.15
CA GLY A 66 -14.32 44.40 13.93
C GLY A 66 -14.09 44.78 12.46
N GLU A 67 -14.21 43.82 11.53
CA GLU A 67 -13.94 44.04 10.11
C GLU A 67 -15.14 43.68 9.19
N GLU A 68 -16.32 43.45 9.77
CA GLU A 68 -17.56 43.18 9.03
C GLU A 68 -18.81 43.48 9.87
N LYS A 69 -19.76 44.21 9.28
CA LYS A 69 -20.98 44.68 9.93
C LYS A 69 -22.19 44.48 9.00
N ILE A 70 -23.15 43.65 9.42
CA ILE A 70 -24.40 43.41 8.70
C ILE A 70 -25.54 43.80 9.65
N LEU A 71 -26.13 44.99 9.47
CA LEU A 71 -27.31 45.43 10.21
C LEU A 71 -28.50 45.53 9.26
N PRO A 72 -29.56 44.70 9.43
CA PRO A 72 -30.85 45.00 8.84
C PRO A 72 -31.48 46.23 9.54
N PRO A 73 -32.60 46.79 9.05
CA PRO A 73 -33.19 47.99 9.63
C PRO A 73 -33.73 47.84 11.07
N ARG A 74 -34.14 46.63 11.49
CA ARG A 74 -34.76 46.36 12.80
C ARG A 74 -34.40 44.97 13.39
N PRO A 75 -33.12 44.69 13.70
CA PRO A 75 -32.69 43.41 14.26
C PRO A 75 -33.23 43.17 15.69
N SER A 76 -33.76 41.97 15.92
CA SER A 76 -34.05 41.41 17.25
C SER A 76 -32.78 40.85 17.90
N TYR A 77 -31.94 40.17 17.11
CA TYR A 77 -30.82 39.36 17.59
C TYR A 77 -29.48 39.88 17.07
N PHE A 78 -28.47 39.89 17.93
CA PHE A 78 -27.14 40.40 17.64
C PHE A 78 -26.10 39.29 17.83
N ILE A 79 -25.44 38.91 16.75
CA ILE A 79 -24.33 37.96 16.77
C ILE A 79 -23.04 38.75 16.54
N CYS A 80 -22.10 38.68 17.48
CA CYS A 80 -20.98 39.59 17.53
C CYS A 80 -19.70 38.97 18.08
N THR A 81 -18.55 39.57 17.77
CA THR A 81 -17.33 39.33 18.57
C THR A 81 -17.46 40.04 19.92
N VAL A 82 -16.89 39.49 21.00
CA VAL A 82 -16.99 40.03 22.38
C VAL A 82 -16.54 41.51 22.45
N GLU A 83 -15.50 41.85 21.70
CA GLU A 83 -15.00 43.22 21.52
C GLU A 83 -16.04 44.15 20.89
N SER A 84 -16.83 43.63 19.95
CA SER A 84 -17.76 44.37 19.09
C SER A 84 -19.22 44.30 19.56
N MET A 85 -19.47 43.73 20.76
CA MET A 85 -20.80 43.73 21.39
C MET A 85 -21.29 45.18 21.63
N PRO A 86 -22.44 45.59 21.08
CA PRO A 86 -23.02 46.91 21.33
C PRO A 86 -23.68 46.95 22.72
N ILE A 87 -22.86 47.06 23.77
CA ILE A 87 -23.30 47.03 25.18
C ILE A 87 -24.20 48.20 25.60
N ASP A 88 -24.28 49.26 24.79
CA ASP A 88 -25.29 50.31 24.89
C ASP A 88 -26.72 49.78 24.65
N ARG A 89 -26.85 48.72 23.85
CA ARG A 89 -28.12 48.15 23.44
C ARG A 89 -28.57 47.04 24.38
N ARG A 90 -29.39 47.41 25.38
CA ARG A 90 -30.07 46.43 26.26
C ARG A 90 -30.95 45.46 25.46
N VAL A 91 -30.78 44.17 25.72
CA VAL A 91 -31.53 43.04 25.14
C VAL A 91 -32.06 42.14 26.25
N ASP A 92 -33.00 41.24 25.95
CA ASP A 92 -33.65 40.41 26.97
C ASP A 92 -32.74 39.24 27.39
N PHE A 93 -32.12 38.57 26.41
CA PHE A 93 -31.09 37.55 26.62
C PHE A 93 -29.69 38.06 26.24
N LEU A 94 -28.69 37.85 27.08
CA LEU A 94 -27.27 38.09 26.73
C LEU A 94 -26.42 36.86 27.05
N ALA A 95 -25.51 36.50 26.14
CA ALA A 95 -24.49 35.49 26.45
C ALA A 95 -23.09 35.87 25.99
N ILE A 96 -22.09 35.23 26.61
CA ILE A 96 -20.67 35.33 26.28
C ILE A 96 -20.10 33.90 26.20
N ASP A 97 -19.47 33.56 25.07
CA ASP A 97 -18.85 32.25 24.84
C ASP A 97 -17.33 32.24 25.15
N GLU A 98 -16.81 31.07 25.52
CA GLU A 98 -15.43 30.82 25.97
C GLU A 98 -14.94 31.78 27.08
N ILE A 99 -15.74 31.98 28.14
CA ILE A 99 -15.51 32.94 29.24
C ILE A 99 -14.17 32.75 29.99
N GLN A 100 -13.51 31.58 29.88
CA GLN A 100 -12.15 31.37 30.40
C GLN A 100 -11.09 32.25 29.72
N LEU A 101 -11.41 32.86 28.58
CA LEU A 101 -10.56 33.85 27.92
C LEU A 101 -10.40 35.14 28.74
N CYS A 102 -11.14 35.35 29.83
CA CYS A 102 -10.75 36.31 30.87
C CYS A 102 -9.30 36.10 31.37
N GLY A 103 -8.76 34.88 31.28
CA GLY A 103 -7.37 34.53 31.57
C GLY A 103 -6.36 34.83 30.44
N ASP A 104 -6.78 35.39 29.31
CA ASP A 104 -5.88 35.75 28.21
C ASP A 104 -5.10 37.07 28.46
N PRO A 105 -3.76 37.10 28.31
CA PRO A 105 -2.96 38.29 28.62
C PRO A 105 -3.18 39.51 27.71
N GLU A 106 -3.68 39.32 26.50
CA GLU A 106 -3.82 40.35 25.45
C GLU A 106 -5.25 40.91 25.48
N ARG A 107 -6.25 40.06 25.22
CA ARG A 107 -7.66 40.40 25.05
C ARG A 107 -8.54 40.07 26.25
N GLY A 108 -8.06 39.28 27.22
CA GLY A 108 -8.89 38.81 28.34
C GLY A 108 -9.48 39.91 29.22
N HIS A 109 -8.86 41.08 29.26
CA HIS A 109 -9.41 42.26 29.92
C HIS A 109 -10.77 42.73 29.36
N LEU A 110 -11.07 42.42 28.09
CA LEU A 110 -12.35 42.71 27.44
C LEU A 110 -13.41 41.68 27.83
N PHE A 111 -13.05 40.40 27.94
CA PHE A 111 -13.95 39.36 28.45
C PHE A 111 -14.31 39.61 29.92
N THR A 112 -13.34 40.02 30.75
CA THR A 112 -13.55 40.36 32.15
C THR A 112 -14.45 41.60 32.32
N GLU A 113 -14.32 42.62 31.47
CA GLU A 113 -15.24 43.76 31.48
C GLU A 113 -16.69 43.30 31.24
N ARG A 114 -16.90 42.42 30.26
CA ARG A 114 -18.22 41.92 29.89
C ARG A 114 -18.79 40.97 30.95
N LEU A 115 -17.95 40.11 31.54
CA LEU A 115 -18.28 39.27 32.71
C LEU A 115 -18.82 40.10 33.88
N LEU A 116 -18.16 41.23 34.18
CA LEU A 116 -18.52 42.10 35.29
C LEU A 116 -19.72 43.00 34.99
N ASN A 117 -19.85 43.54 33.77
CA ASN A 117 -20.78 44.64 33.46
C ASN A 117 -21.88 44.33 32.43
N ALA A 118 -21.71 43.38 31.51
CA ALA A 118 -22.68 43.13 30.43
C ALA A 118 -23.84 42.25 30.92
N ARG A 119 -25.08 42.73 30.78
CA ARG A 119 -26.28 42.11 31.35
C ARG A 119 -27.48 42.19 30.40
N GLY A 120 -28.19 41.08 30.23
CA GLY A 120 -29.53 41.03 29.64
C GLY A 120 -30.61 41.47 30.63
N ARG A 121 -31.84 41.72 30.18
CA ARG A 121 -32.96 42.11 31.05
C ARG A 121 -33.55 40.92 31.81
N GLU A 122 -33.67 39.78 31.14
CA GLU A 122 -34.31 38.57 31.67
C GLU A 122 -33.27 37.52 32.03
N GLU A 123 -32.37 37.18 31.10
CA GLU A 123 -31.34 36.18 31.32
C GLU A 123 -29.95 36.63 30.85
N THR A 124 -28.92 36.25 31.61
CA THR A 124 -27.51 36.37 31.23
C THR A 124 -26.79 35.04 31.40
N MET A 125 -26.11 34.58 30.35
CA MET A 125 -25.48 33.27 30.27
C MET A 125 -23.98 33.36 29.96
N PHE A 126 -23.13 32.85 30.84
CA PHE A 126 -21.70 32.70 30.57
C PHE A 126 -21.41 31.26 30.18
N LEU A 127 -20.75 31.02 29.05
CA LEU A 127 -20.35 29.70 28.60
C LEU A 127 -18.83 29.56 28.70
N GLY A 128 -18.33 28.39 29.10
CA GLY A 128 -16.89 28.11 29.01
C GLY A 128 -16.42 26.91 29.81
N ALA A 129 -15.16 26.94 30.22
CA ALA A 129 -14.52 25.90 31.02
C ALA A 129 -14.83 26.03 32.53
N GLU A 130 -14.95 24.89 33.21
CA GLU A 130 -15.22 24.83 34.65
C GLU A 130 -14.11 25.43 35.53
N THR A 131 -12.90 25.63 34.97
CA THR A 131 -11.79 26.33 35.61
C THR A 131 -12.12 27.77 36.02
N MET A 132 -13.15 28.39 35.43
CA MET A 132 -13.66 29.72 35.82
C MET A 132 -14.63 29.69 37.01
N ALA A 133 -15.16 28.53 37.41
CA ALA A 133 -16.25 28.46 38.39
C ALA A 133 -15.96 29.17 39.73
N PRO A 134 -14.75 29.06 40.33
CA PRO A 134 -14.44 29.78 41.57
C PRO A 134 -14.40 31.30 41.40
N LEU A 135 -13.87 31.80 40.27
CA LEU A 135 -13.80 33.23 39.99
C LEU A 135 -15.18 33.81 39.67
N ILE A 136 -16.00 33.12 38.86
CA ILE A 136 -17.38 33.54 38.60
C ILE A 136 -18.19 33.59 39.91
N ARG A 137 -18.03 32.60 40.80
CA ARG A 137 -18.74 32.56 42.09
C ARG A 137 -18.34 33.70 43.03
N LYS A 138 -17.11 34.21 42.91
CA LYS A 138 -16.60 35.36 43.70
C LYS A 138 -16.97 36.71 43.09
N LEU A 139 -16.81 36.85 41.78
CA LEU A 139 -16.93 38.12 41.04
C LEU A 139 -18.35 38.41 40.52
N VAL A 140 -19.21 37.38 40.44
CA VAL A 140 -20.63 37.53 40.06
C VAL A 140 -21.52 36.82 41.08
N PRO A 141 -21.77 37.44 42.25
CA PRO A 141 -22.69 36.90 43.26
C PRO A 141 -24.08 36.61 42.68
N GLY A 142 -24.70 35.52 43.12
CA GLY A 142 -26.01 35.07 42.63
C GLY A 142 -25.99 34.31 41.30
N CYS A 143 -24.83 34.11 40.67
CA CYS A 143 -24.71 33.29 39.46
C CYS A 143 -25.03 31.81 39.75
N GLN A 144 -25.97 31.23 39.00
CA GLN A 144 -26.28 29.80 39.00
C GLN A 144 -25.23 29.02 38.17
N PHE A 145 -25.05 27.73 38.43
CA PHE A 145 -24.08 26.89 37.68
C PHE A 145 -24.77 25.66 37.06
N ASP A 146 -24.48 25.38 35.79
CA ASP A 146 -24.87 24.17 35.03
C ASP A 146 -23.59 23.52 34.48
N THR A 147 -23.07 22.48 35.14
CA THR A 147 -21.88 21.75 34.69
C THR A 147 -22.28 20.62 33.74
N ARG A 148 -21.71 20.58 32.53
CA ARG A 148 -22.04 19.62 31.47
C ARG A 148 -20.87 18.68 31.14
N PRO A 149 -21.05 17.35 31.24
CA PRO A 149 -20.04 16.38 30.81
C PRO A 149 -19.90 16.36 29.28
N ARG A 150 -18.73 15.93 28.78
CA ARG A 150 -18.47 15.76 27.34
C ARG A 150 -19.30 14.61 26.77
N PHE A 151 -19.74 14.75 25.51
CA PHE A 151 -20.53 13.73 24.81
C PHE A 151 -19.73 12.53 24.28
N SER A 152 -18.40 12.63 24.23
CA SER A 152 -17.50 11.58 23.75
C SER A 152 -16.20 11.54 24.56
N GLN A 153 -15.53 10.40 24.57
CA GLN A 153 -14.25 10.20 25.22
C GLN A 153 -13.09 10.76 24.37
N LEU A 154 -11.94 10.92 25.01
CA LEU A 154 -10.69 11.35 24.36
C LEU A 154 -9.55 10.51 24.93
N THR A 155 -8.90 9.70 24.10
CA THR A 155 -7.90 8.70 24.55
C THR A 155 -6.51 8.97 24.00
N TYR A 156 -5.48 8.80 24.82
CA TYR A 156 -4.08 8.95 24.44
C TYR A 156 -3.54 7.71 23.72
N ASN A 157 -3.00 7.93 22.53
CA ASN A 157 -2.59 6.91 21.56
C ASN A 157 -1.06 6.84 21.38
N GLY A 158 -0.30 7.45 22.30
CA GLY A 158 1.17 7.40 22.36
C GLY A 158 1.89 8.16 21.25
N HIS A 159 3.11 7.74 20.93
CA HIS A 159 3.86 8.22 19.77
C HIS A 159 3.49 7.44 18.50
N ARG A 160 3.23 8.16 17.41
CA ARG A 160 3.05 7.58 16.08
C ARG A 160 3.84 8.40 15.05
N LYS A 161 4.72 7.74 14.30
CA LYS A 161 5.39 8.34 13.13
C LYS A 161 4.36 8.92 12.16
N LEU A 162 4.69 10.02 11.49
CA LEU A 162 3.81 10.72 10.54
C LEU A 162 3.20 9.78 9.47
N THR A 163 4.00 8.84 8.95
CA THR A 163 3.59 7.78 8.01
C THR A 163 2.60 6.74 8.56
N ARG A 164 2.32 6.78 9.86
CA ARG A 164 1.43 5.85 10.60
C ARG A 164 0.30 6.56 11.36
N LEU A 165 0.12 7.88 11.14
CA LEU A 165 -1.10 8.55 11.58
C LEU A 165 -2.30 8.02 10.74
N PRO A 166 -3.49 7.87 11.35
CA PRO A 166 -4.70 7.50 10.61
C PRO A 166 -5.12 8.61 9.62
N PRO A 167 -6.01 8.32 8.65
CA PRO A 167 -6.71 9.38 7.93
C PRO A 167 -7.46 10.29 8.91
N ARG A 168 -7.89 11.47 8.43
CA ARG A 168 -8.59 12.49 9.24
C ARG A 168 -7.78 12.95 10.48
N SER A 169 -6.45 12.92 10.38
CA SER A 169 -5.54 13.42 11.43
C SER A 169 -5.25 14.92 11.27
N ALA A 170 -5.25 15.65 12.39
CA ALA A 170 -4.69 16.99 12.52
C ALA A 170 -3.33 16.94 13.23
N VAL A 171 -2.28 17.43 12.57
CA VAL A 171 -0.92 17.53 13.11
C VAL A 171 -0.67 18.96 13.58
N VAL A 172 -0.22 19.13 14.83
CA VAL A 172 -0.12 20.44 15.48
C VAL A 172 1.32 20.79 15.83
N ALA A 173 1.78 21.94 15.33
CA ALA A 173 3.08 22.53 15.62
C ALA A 173 2.93 24.00 16.05
N PHE A 174 4.02 24.64 16.50
CA PHE A 174 3.94 25.97 17.16
C PHE A 174 4.78 27.06 16.48
N SER A 175 5.36 26.78 15.32
CA SER A 175 5.89 27.77 14.38
C SER A 175 5.29 27.59 12.99
N ALA A 176 5.34 28.64 12.15
CA ALA A 176 4.91 28.55 10.76
C ALA A 176 5.84 27.65 9.94
N ASP A 177 7.15 27.65 10.25
CA ASP A 177 8.16 26.89 9.53
C ASP A 177 7.99 25.38 9.77
N ASP A 178 7.69 24.97 11.01
CA ASP A 178 7.32 23.58 11.33
C ASP A 178 6.06 23.16 10.58
N VAL A 179 5.02 24.00 10.55
CA VAL A 179 3.78 23.73 9.81
C VAL A 179 4.06 23.53 8.32
N TYR A 180 4.90 24.35 7.70
CA TYR A 180 5.28 24.17 6.29
C TYR A 180 6.15 22.94 6.05
N ALA A 181 7.10 22.63 6.95
CA ALA A 181 7.97 21.47 6.85
C ALA A 181 7.17 20.16 6.99
N ILE A 182 6.26 20.10 7.95
CA ILE A 182 5.36 18.96 8.17
C ILE A 182 4.38 18.84 7.00
N ALA A 183 3.77 19.93 6.52
CA ALA A 183 2.84 19.87 5.39
C ALA A 183 3.51 19.38 4.09
N GLU A 184 4.75 19.80 3.81
CA GLU A 184 5.54 19.27 2.68
C GLU A 184 5.91 17.79 2.88
N LEU A 185 6.20 17.36 4.11
CA LEU A 185 6.48 15.96 4.42
C LEU A 185 5.24 15.07 4.30
N VAL A 186 4.07 15.54 4.78
CA VAL A 186 2.77 14.86 4.59
C VAL A 186 2.44 14.79 3.10
N ARG A 187 2.57 15.88 2.33
CA ARG A 187 2.36 15.87 0.88
C ARG A 187 3.18 14.78 0.19
N ARG A 188 4.47 14.66 0.50
CA ARG A 188 5.37 13.64 -0.07
C ARG A 188 5.04 12.20 0.32
N GLN A 189 4.33 11.99 1.44
CA GLN A 189 4.07 10.65 2.01
C GLN A 189 2.60 10.21 1.94
N ARG A 190 1.67 11.15 1.75
CA ARG A 190 0.20 10.98 1.82
C ARG A 190 -0.57 11.72 0.72
N GLY A 191 0.11 12.41 -0.20
CA GLY A 191 -0.50 13.13 -1.32
C GLY A 191 -0.87 14.59 -1.04
N GLY A 192 -1.26 14.95 0.19
CA GLY A 192 -1.47 16.35 0.53
C GLY A 192 -1.85 16.61 1.99
N ALA A 193 -1.78 17.88 2.37
CA ALA A 193 -2.32 18.38 3.63
C ALA A 193 -2.93 19.77 3.46
N ALA A 194 -4.03 20.02 4.19
CA ALA A 194 -4.54 21.36 4.43
C ALA A 194 -3.64 22.09 5.43
N VAL A 195 -3.51 23.40 5.32
CA VAL A 195 -2.70 24.23 6.21
C VAL A 195 -3.55 25.28 6.92
N VAL A 196 -3.55 25.28 8.26
CA VAL A 196 -4.32 26.22 9.10
C VAL A 196 -3.46 26.87 10.18
N MET A 197 -3.22 28.17 10.06
CA MET A 197 -2.42 28.95 11.02
C MET A 197 -3.16 30.22 11.44
N GLY A 198 -2.84 30.74 12.63
CA GLY A 198 -3.48 31.94 13.18
C GLY A 198 -3.40 33.19 12.28
N ALA A 199 -2.33 33.32 11.49
CA ALA A 199 -2.12 34.45 10.57
C ALA A 199 -2.99 34.40 9.30
N LEU A 200 -3.46 33.21 8.88
CA LEU A 200 -4.28 33.06 7.66
C LEU A 200 -5.62 33.81 7.80
N SER A 201 -6.10 34.39 6.71
CA SER A 201 -7.39 35.09 6.73
C SER A 201 -8.56 34.15 7.01
N PRO A 202 -9.71 34.66 7.51
CA PRO A 202 -10.92 33.86 7.65
C PRO A 202 -11.29 33.12 6.37
N ARG A 203 -11.09 33.76 5.20
CA ARG A 203 -11.35 33.21 3.86
C ARG A 203 -10.38 32.08 3.50
N THR A 204 -9.06 32.32 3.54
CA THR A 204 -8.05 31.29 3.25
C THR A 204 -8.19 30.11 4.21
N ARG A 205 -8.44 30.37 5.50
CA ARG A 205 -8.60 29.36 6.55
C ARG A 205 -9.84 28.50 6.31
N ASN A 206 -10.99 29.11 5.98
CA ASN A 206 -12.20 28.38 5.63
C ASN A 206 -12.02 27.55 4.35
N ALA A 207 -11.33 28.08 3.33
CA ALA A 207 -11.06 27.33 2.10
C ALA A 207 -10.10 26.13 2.32
N GLN A 208 -9.10 26.28 3.20
CA GLN A 208 -8.23 25.16 3.61
C GLN A 208 -8.96 24.13 4.50
N VAL A 209 -9.91 24.55 5.35
CA VAL A 209 -10.78 23.62 6.09
C VAL A 209 -11.80 22.93 5.16
N ALA A 210 -12.32 23.62 4.15
CA ALA A 210 -13.19 23.04 3.14
C ALA A 210 -12.49 21.93 2.35
N LEU A 211 -11.22 22.13 1.96
CA LEU A 211 -10.35 21.13 1.32
C LEU A 211 -10.19 19.85 2.18
N TYR A 212 -10.06 20.00 3.50
CA TYR A 212 -9.99 18.87 4.44
C TYR A 212 -11.37 18.20 4.66
N GLN A 213 -12.45 18.99 4.73
CA GLN A 213 -13.82 18.50 4.94
C GLN A 213 -14.46 17.88 3.69
N SER A 214 -14.00 18.24 2.48
CA SER A 214 -14.41 17.63 1.21
C SER A 214 -13.72 16.28 0.94
N GLY A 215 -12.71 15.92 1.74
CA GLY A 215 -11.85 14.78 1.45
C GLY A 215 -10.82 15.02 0.34
N GLU A 216 -10.63 16.26 -0.15
CA GLU A 216 -9.50 16.56 -1.04
C GLU A 216 -8.14 16.31 -0.36
N VAL A 217 -8.08 16.34 0.97
CA VAL A 217 -6.93 15.89 1.78
C VAL A 217 -7.37 15.25 3.10
N ASP A 218 -6.84 14.07 3.41
CA ASP A 218 -7.07 13.36 4.68
C ASP A 218 -6.38 14.00 5.90
N TYR A 219 -5.44 14.92 5.67
CA TYR A 219 -4.56 15.44 6.70
C TYR A 219 -4.63 16.96 6.79
N LEU A 220 -4.58 17.46 8.02
CA LEU A 220 -4.50 18.87 8.36
C LEU A 220 -3.19 19.11 9.12
N VAL A 221 -2.46 20.17 8.79
CA VAL A 221 -1.29 20.63 9.55
C VAL A 221 -1.53 22.06 10.02
N ALA A 222 -1.34 22.32 11.31
CA ALA A 222 -1.83 23.54 11.92
C ALA A 222 -1.05 24.04 13.14
N THR A 223 -1.35 25.29 13.56
CA THR A 223 -1.02 25.78 14.89
C THR A 223 -2.18 25.63 15.88
N ASP A 224 -1.97 26.02 17.13
CA ASP A 224 -3.00 26.16 18.18
C ASP A 224 -4.26 26.94 17.77
N ALA A 225 -4.23 27.66 16.64
CA ALA A 225 -5.39 28.25 15.99
C ALA A 225 -6.52 27.25 15.66
N ILE A 226 -6.27 25.93 15.54
CA ILE A 226 -7.37 24.95 15.43
C ILE A 226 -8.09 24.70 16.77
N GLY A 227 -7.44 25.01 17.89
CA GLY A 227 -8.02 24.90 19.23
C GLY A 227 -9.21 25.81 19.45
N MET A 228 -9.49 26.77 18.57
CA MET A 228 -10.63 27.69 18.67
C MET A 228 -11.25 28.01 17.31
N GLY A 229 -12.57 27.80 17.20
CA GLY A 229 -13.39 28.45 16.17
C GLY A 229 -13.32 27.95 14.74
N LEU A 230 -13.17 26.64 14.53
CA LEU A 230 -13.33 26.00 13.21
C LEU A 230 -14.23 24.75 13.28
N ASN A 231 -15.09 24.59 12.27
CA ASN A 231 -15.97 23.44 12.12
C ASN A 231 -15.33 22.34 11.25
N MET A 232 -14.31 21.68 11.82
CA MET A 232 -13.56 20.56 11.24
C MET A 232 -13.79 19.29 12.05
N ASP A 233 -14.16 18.19 11.41
CA ASP A 233 -14.39 16.91 12.10
C ASP A 233 -13.11 16.06 12.00
N VAL A 234 -12.40 15.95 13.13
CA VAL A 234 -11.07 15.37 13.26
C VAL A 234 -11.16 14.15 14.15
N ASP A 235 -10.52 13.04 13.76
CA ASP A 235 -10.57 11.78 14.51
C ASP A 235 -9.32 11.59 15.39
N HIS A 236 -8.19 12.18 14.97
CA HIS A 236 -6.92 12.12 15.68
C HIS A 236 -6.17 13.46 15.70
N VAL A 237 -5.64 13.85 16.86
CA VAL A 237 -4.76 15.03 17.02
C VAL A 237 -3.35 14.60 17.42
N ALA A 238 -2.36 14.88 16.57
CA ALA A 238 -0.96 14.53 16.78
C ALA A 238 -0.11 15.79 17.03
N PHE A 239 0.44 15.93 18.23
CA PHE A 239 1.37 17.02 18.57
C PHE A 239 2.76 16.72 18.00
N ALA A 240 3.25 17.58 17.10
CA ALA A 240 4.60 17.51 16.54
C ALA A 240 5.65 18.26 17.39
N ALA A 241 5.20 19.05 18.37
CA ALA A 241 6.01 19.62 19.44
C ALA A 241 5.17 19.79 20.71
N LEU A 242 5.82 19.86 21.88
CA LEU A 242 5.16 20.06 23.19
C LEU A 242 5.59 21.37 23.88
N SER A 243 6.20 22.29 23.13
CA SER A 243 6.55 23.63 23.58
C SER A 243 6.16 24.67 22.53
N LYS A 244 5.88 25.90 22.98
CA LYS A 244 5.55 27.05 22.13
C LYS A 244 6.23 28.32 22.60
N PHE A 245 6.41 29.26 21.68
CA PHE A 245 6.86 30.61 22.00
C PHE A 245 5.68 31.46 22.48
N ASP A 246 5.82 32.15 23.61
CA ASP A 246 4.74 32.96 24.22
C ASP A 246 4.96 34.48 24.11
N GLY A 247 5.92 34.91 23.28
CA GLY A 247 6.33 36.30 23.16
C GLY A 247 7.48 36.69 24.10
N GLN A 248 7.82 35.86 25.09
CA GLN A 248 8.99 36.08 25.96
C GLN A 248 9.99 34.93 25.89
N GLY A 249 9.52 33.68 25.80
CA GLY A 249 10.39 32.52 25.69
C GLY A 249 9.67 31.30 25.13
N GLN A 250 10.43 30.22 24.92
CA GLN A 250 9.88 28.92 24.58
C GLN A 250 9.54 28.17 25.87
N ARG A 251 8.26 27.87 26.09
CA ARG A 251 7.75 27.15 27.27
C ARG A 251 6.99 25.90 26.89
N GLY A 252 6.86 24.95 27.82
CA GLY A 252 5.96 23.80 27.66
C GLY A 252 4.50 24.23 27.51
N LEU A 253 3.70 23.40 26.84
CA LEU A 253 2.24 23.53 26.82
C LEU A 253 1.65 23.22 28.20
N SER A 254 0.65 23.99 28.61
CA SER A 254 -0.17 23.63 29.78
C SER A 254 -1.17 22.53 29.43
N ALA A 255 -1.61 21.75 30.44
CA ALA A 255 -2.63 20.72 30.23
C ALA A 255 -3.95 21.28 29.66
N GLN A 256 -4.28 22.53 29.95
CA GLN A 256 -5.43 23.23 29.36
C GLN A 256 -5.24 23.51 27.86
N GLU A 257 -4.04 23.93 27.42
CA GLU A 257 -3.73 24.11 26.00
C GLU A 257 -3.72 22.78 25.25
N VAL A 258 -3.14 21.73 25.84
CA VAL A 258 -3.20 20.37 25.28
C VAL A 258 -4.66 19.91 25.15
N ALA A 259 -5.49 20.11 26.17
CA ALA A 259 -6.91 19.73 26.14
C ALA A 259 -7.75 20.53 25.14
N GLN A 260 -7.51 21.84 24.98
CA GLN A 260 -8.24 22.68 24.02
C GLN A 260 -7.94 22.31 22.56
N ILE A 261 -6.73 21.79 22.30
CA ILE A 261 -6.28 21.33 20.98
C ILE A 261 -6.69 19.86 20.76
N ALA A 262 -6.40 18.96 21.69
CA ALA A 262 -6.78 17.54 21.63
C ALA A 262 -8.31 17.35 21.67
N GLY A 263 -9.04 18.23 22.36
CA GLY A 263 -10.50 18.31 22.38
C GLY A 263 -11.15 18.76 21.06
N ARG A 264 -10.37 18.86 19.98
CA ARG A 264 -10.85 18.92 18.58
C ARG A 264 -10.97 17.53 17.94
N ALA A 265 -10.27 16.52 18.46
CA ALA A 265 -10.49 15.12 18.09
C ALA A 265 -11.77 14.59 18.76
N GLY A 266 -12.62 13.91 18.00
CA GLY A 266 -13.88 13.33 18.46
C GLY A 266 -15.00 14.36 18.65
N ARG A 267 -16.15 14.14 18.02
CA ARG A 267 -17.27 15.08 17.98
C ARG A 267 -18.63 14.40 18.08
N HIS A 268 -19.60 15.11 18.64
CA HIS A 268 -20.90 14.53 19.02
C HIS A 268 -20.66 13.25 19.85
N MET A 269 -21.13 12.10 19.37
CA MET A 269 -20.98 10.79 20.03
C MET A 269 -19.69 10.05 19.63
N ASN A 270 -18.90 10.58 18.69
CA ASN A 270 -17.69 9.91 18.21
C ASN A 270 -16.51 10.22 19.15
N ASP A 271 -15.87 9.17 19.66
CA ASP A 271 -14.66 9.27 20.48
C ASP A 271 -13.48 9.83 19.67
N GLY A 272 -12.63 10.60 20.35
CA GLY A 272 -11.43 11.20 19.78
C GLY A 272 -10.17 10.54 20.29
N THR A 273 -9.08 10.66 19.55
CA THR A 273 -7.77 10.24 20.06
C THR A 273 -6.70 11.31 19.89
N PHE A 274 -5.69 11.32 20.77
CA PHE A 274 -4.57 12.25 20.68
C PHE A 274 -3.23 11.56 20.93
N GLY A 275 -2.14 12.14 20.44
CA GLY A 275 -0.81 11.53 20.54
C GLY A 275 0.30 12.49 20.16
N VAL A 276 1.52 11.98 20.03
CA VAL A 276 2.70 12.74 19.57
C VAL A 276 3.28 12.16 18.28
N THR A 277 3.91 13.01 17.48
CA THR A 277 4.51 12.65 16.18
C THR A 277 5.80 13.43 15.93
N GLY A 278 6.52 13.08 14.86
CA GLY A 278 7.86 13.61 14.59
C GLY A 278 8.82 13.33 15.74
N ASP A 279 9.60 14.35 16.11
CA ASP A 279 10.61 14.29 17.17
C ASP A 279 10.09 14.77 18.54
N ALA A 280 8.77 14.94 18.68
CA ALA A 280 8.16 15.24 19.98
C ALA A 280 8.34 14.06 20.95
N GLY A 281 8.90 14.36 22.13
CA GLY A 281 8.89 13.44 23.27
C GLY A 281 7.46 13.14 23.76
N PRO A 282 7.29 12.13 24.64
CA PRO A 282 5.97 11.77 25.17
C PRO A 282 5.35 12.90 26.00
N ILE A 283 4.02 12.99 25.97
CA ILE A 283 3.28 13.82 26.92
C ILE A 283 3.41 13.19 28.31
N ALA A 284 3.70 14.00 29.33
CA ALA A 284 3.78 13.53 30.71
C ALA A 284 2.44 12.93 31.19
N GLU A 285 2.51 11.83 31.95
CA GLU A 285 1.34 11.04 32.36
C GLU A 285 0.30 11.87 33.16
N ASP A 286 0.75 12.77 34.03
CA ASP A 286 -0.12 13.74 34.74
C ASP A 286 -0.87 14.68 33.78
N THR A 287 -0.25 15.08 32.67
CA THR A 287 -0.92 15.88 31.63
C THR A 287 -1.89 15.03 30.82
N VAL A 288 -1.54 13.78 30.49
CA VAL A 288 -2.45 12.84 29.81
C VAL A 288 -3.70 12.61 30.67
N ALA A 289 -3.54 12.17 31.92
CA ALA A 289 -4.65 11.86 32.81
C ALA A 289 -5.60 13.05 32.99
N ARG A 290 -5.09 14.29 33.08
CA ARG A 290 -5.92 15.52 33.16
C ARG A 290 -6.65 15.85 31.86
N VAL A 291 -6.08 15.53 30.70
CA VAL A 291 -6.73 15.72 29.40
C VAL A 291 -7.88 14.73 29.22
N GLU A 292 -7.67 13.46 29.59
CA GLU A 292 -8.67 12.38 29.47
C GLU A 292 -9.81 12.53 30.49
N THR A 293 -9.49 12.85 31.76
CA THR A 293 -10.49 13.09 32.83
C THR A 293 -11.08 14.50 32.81
N HIS A 294 -10.59 15.39 31.94
CA HIS A 294 -10.90 16.82 31.91
C HIS A 294 -10.68 17.58 33.25
N ALA A 295 -9.83 17.05 34.14
CA ALA A 295 -9.55 17.63 35.46
C ALA A 295 -8.44 18.70 35.42
N PHE A 296 -8.82 19.97 35.33
CA PHE A 296 -7.87 21.10 35.26
C PHE A 296 -7.85 21.98 36.52
N ALA A 297 -6.68 22.52 36.84
CA ALA A 297 -6.55 23.50 37.92
C ALA A 297 -7.39 24.76 37.62
N PRO A 298 -8.20 25.27 38.57
CA PRO A 298 -8.96 26.50 38.37
C PRO A 298 -8.08 27.72 38.13
N LEU A 299 -8.61 28.69 37.39
CA LEU A 299 -7.96 30.00 37.20
C LEU A 299 -7.99 30.75 38.53
N ARG A 300 -6.82 31.25 38.97
CA ARG A 300 -6.66 32.00 40.22
C ARG A 300 -6.81 33.50 40.05
N GLN A 301 -6.47 34.01 38.85
CA GLN A 301 -6.56 35.41 38.48
C GLN A 301 -7.00 35.53 37.02
N ILE A 302 -7.68 36.61 36.69
CA ILE A 302 -8.06 37.00 35.32
C ILE A 302 -7.65 38.44 35.02
N PHE A 303 -7.39 38.74 33.75
CA PHE A 303 -6.91 40.05 33.33
C PHE A 303 -8.05 41.07 33.37
N TRP A 304 -7.77 42.26 33.90
CA TRP A 304 -8.72 43.35 34.08
C TRP A 304 -8.09 44.69 33.71
N ARG A 305 -8.87 45.54 33.04
CA ARG A 305 -8.55 46.95 32.76
C ARG A 305 -9.71 47.79 33.26
N ASN A 306 -9.40 48.97 33.80
CA ASN A 306 -10.42 49.93 34.21
C ASN A 306 -11.30 50.36 33.02
N PRO A 307 -12.64 50.17 33.07
CA PRO A 307 -13.54 50.64 32.02
C PRO A 307 -13.86 52.15 32.12
N ARG A 308 -13.60 52.79 33.27
CA ARG A 308 -13.87 54.21 33.52
C ARG A 308 -12.63 55.05 33.23
N LEU A 309 -12.37 55.26 31.94
CA LEU A 309 -11.21 56.01 31.44
C LEU A 309 -11.43 57.52 31.53
N ASP A 310 -10.37 58.28 31.86
CA ASP A 310 -10.40 59.72 32.06
C ASP A 310 -9.71 60.46 30.90
N PHE A 311 -10.51 60.96 29.96
CA PHE A 311 -9.99 61.62 28.75
C PHE A 311 -9.58 63.10 28.96
N ARG A 312 -9.60 63.66 30.18
CA ARG A 312 -9.33 65.09 30.40
C ARG A 312 -7.94 65.55 29.93
N SER A 313 -6.94 64.67 30.04
CA SER A 313 -5.60 64.84 29.48
C SER A 313 -4.98 63.46 29.18
N VAL A 314 -3.90 63.41 28.40
CA VAL A 314 -3.18 62.16 28.14
C VAL A 314 -2.62 61.54 29.43
N GLU A 315 -2.16 62.38 30.37
CA GLU A 315 -1.72 61.94 31.70
C GLU A 315 -2.88 61.34 32.52
N ALA A 316 -4.05 61.98 32.51
CA ALA A 316 -5.23 61.46 33.19
C ALA A 316 -5.70 60.12 32.59
N LEU A 317 -5.61 59.97 31.27
CA LEU A 317 -5.93 58.72 30.57
C LEU A 317 -4.95 57.62 30.99
N LEU A 318 -3.64 57.87 30.90
CA LEU A 318 -2.60 56.92 31.34
C LEU A 318 -2.75 56.54 32.82
N LYS A 319 -3.07 57.49 33.69
CA LYS A 319 -3.36 57.24 35.11
C LYS A 319 -4.62 56.39 35.32
N SER A 320 -5.66 56.59 34.50
CA SER A 320 -6.90 55.81 34.56
C SER A 320 -6.73 54.38 34.01
N LEU A 321 -5.92 54.19 32.96
CA LEU A 321 -5.47 52.87 32.48
C LEU A 321 -4.57 52.17 33.50
N GLY A 322 -3.77 52.95 34.23
CA GLY A 322 -2.86 52.50 35.29
C GLY A 322 -3.52 52.08 36.61
N ALA A 323 -4.85 52.20 36.74
CA ALA A 323 -5.57 51.91 37.98
C ALA A 323 -5.37 50.46 38.46
N ALA A 324 -5.32 50.27 39.78
CA ALA A 324 -5.27 48.95 40.40
C ALA A 324 -6.61 48.20 40.22
N PRO A 325 -6.59 46.85 40.12
CA PRO A 325 -7.83 46.07 40.10
C PRO A 325 -8.60 46.21 41.42
N PRO A 326 -9.93 46.31 41.40
CA PRO A 326 -10.74 46.52 42.61
C PRO A 326 -10.85 45.26 43.49
N ASP A 327 -10.89 44.08 42.89
CA ASP A 327 -11.22 42.82 43.56
C ASP A 327 -10.08 41.79 43.50
N GLU A 328 -9.90 41.04 44.60
CA GLU A 328 -8.91 39.96 44.69
C GLU A 328 -9.29 38.80 43.76
N GLY A 329 -8.48 38.55 42.74
CA GLY A 329 -8.79 37.64 41.62
C GLY A 329 -8.76 38.35 40.27
N LEU A 330 -8.70 39.68 40.26
CA LEU A 330 -8.41 40.50 39.08
C LEU A 330 -6.91 40.88 39.06
N MET A 331 -6.30 40.92 37.89
CA MET A 331 -4.91 41.37 37.69
C MET A 331 -4.76 42.28 36.46
N ARG A 332 -3.79 43.20 36.45
CA ARG A 332 -3.55 44.07 35.29
C ARG A 332 -2.84 43.32 34.15
N PRO A 333 -3.19 43.58 32.86
CA PRO A 333 -2.36 43.23 31.72
C PRO A 333 -0.91 43.72 31.89
N ARG A 334 0.07 42.87 31.57
CA ARG A 334 1.49 43.19 31.79
C ARG A 334 2.10 44.08 30.70
N ARG A 335 1.61 43.96 29.46
CA ARG A 335 2.05 44.73 28.27
C ARG A 335 0.86 44.86 27.32
N ALA A 336 0.12 45.96 27.45
CA ALA A 336 -0.98 46.30 26.56
C ALA A 336 -0.43 47.12 25.39
N GLU A 337 -0.52 46.62 24.16
CA GLU A 337 0.07 47.27 22.97
C GLU A 337 -0.51 48.67 22.73
N ASP A 338 -1.81 48.85 22.94
CA ASP A 338 -2.50 50.14 22.82
C ASP A 338 -2.06 51.16 23.90
N GLN A 339 -1.85 50.70 25.14
CA GLN A 339 -1.27 51.53 26.19
C GLN A 339 0.20 51.89 25.87
N GLN A 340 1.00 50.96 25.36
CA GLN A 340 2.39 51.22 24.98
C GLN A 340 2.50 52.18 23.79
N ALA A 341 1.61 52.06 22.80
CA ALA A 341 1.48 53.04 21.73
C ALA A 341 1.14 54.42 22.28
N LEU A 342 0.20 54.53 23.22
CA LEU A 342 -0.13 55.80 23.89
C LEU A 342 1.06 56.37 24.67
N GLU A 343 1.79 55.54 25.43
CA GLU A 343 2.97 55.95 26.22
C GLU A 343 4.12 56.48 25.35
N ILE A 344 4.32 55.93 24.14
CA ILE A 344 5.34 56.39 23.20
C ILE A 344 4.84 57.64 22.43
N LEU A 345 3.60 57.65 21.95
CA LEU A 345 3.04 58.79 21.20
C LEU A 345 2.85 60.04 22.09
N ALA A 346 2.64 59.86 23.39
CA ALA A 346 2.63 60.96 24.36
C ALA A 346 3.97 61.68 24.51
N GLN A 347 5.08 61.08 24.06
CA GLN A 347 6.43 61.67 24.11
C GLN A 347 6.78 62.43 22.81
N ASP A 348 6.01 62.28 21.73
CA ASP A 348 6.15 63.07 20.50
C ASP A 348 5.57 64.49 20.75
N PRO A 349 6.40 65.57 20.68
CA PRO A 349 5.95 66.92 21.00
C PRO A 349 4.83 67.45 20.10
N GLU A 350 4.76 67.01 18.84
CA GLU A 350 3.68 67.40 17.92
C GLU A 350 2.36 66.77 18.34
N ILE A 351 2.41 65.49 18.74
CA ILE A 351 1.23 64.74 19.18
C ILE A 351 0.75 65.23 20.53
N ALA A 352 1.65 65.52 21.47
CA ALA A 352 1.31 66.10 22.78
C ALA A 352 0.62 67.47 22.64
N GLN A 353 1.09 68.33 21.72
CA GLN A 353 0.46 69.62 21.40
C GLN A 353 -0.87 69.46 20.65
N ALA A 354 -0.97 68.45 19.77
CA ALA A 354 -2.20 68.17 19.04
C ALA A 354 -3.29 67.59 19.95
N ALA A 355 -2.95 66.70 20.90
CA ALA A 355 -3.86 65.91 21.74
C ALA A 355 -4.48 66.65 22.95
N VAL A 356 -4.75 67.95 22.80
CA VAL A 356 -5.33 68.78 23.87
C VAL A 356 -6.87 68.67 23.88
N GLY A 357 -7.42 68.35 25.04
CA GLY A 357 -8.86 68.35 25.35
C GLY A 357 -9.58 67.00 25.08
N PRO A 358 -10.71 66.71 25.75
CA PRO A 358 -11.26 65.35 25.84
C PRO A 358 -11.52 64.64 24.51
N GLN A 359 -12.03 65.36 23.52
CA GLN A 359 -12.31 64.81 22.19
C GLN A 359 -11.03 64.34 21.48
N LYS A 360 -9.92 65.06 21.64
CA LYS A 360 -8.65 64.73 20.98
C LYS A 360 -7.84 63.68 21.73
N VAL A 361 -7.94 63.64 23.06
CA VAL A 361 -7.37 62.55 23.88
C VAL A 361 -8.12 61.24 23.59
N GLY A 362 -9.45 61.28 23.44
CA GLY A 362 -10.25 60.15 22.97
C GLY A 362 -9.84 59.70 21.56
N LEU A 363 -9.71 60.63 20.61
CA LEU A 363 -9.24 60.32 19.27
C LEU A 363 -7.83 59.70 19.24
N LEU A 364 -6.90 60.20 20.06
CA LEU A 364 -5.56 59.60 20.20
C LEU A 364 -5.66 58.17 20.73
N TRP A 365 -6.52 57.93 21.72
CA TRP A 365 -6.75 56.60 22.27
C TRP A 365 -7.35 55.62 21.26
N ASP A 366 -8.33 56.04 20.47
CA ASP A 366 -8.92 55.22 19.41
C ASP A 366 -7.93 54.93 18.26
N VAL A 367 -6.99 55.85 17.98
CA VAL A 367 -5.85 55.57 17.10
C VAL A 367 -4.87 54.58 17.73
N CYS A 368 -4.55 54.70 19.03
CA CYS A 368 -3.70 53.73 19.74
C CYS A 368 -4.29 52.31 19.77
N ARG A 369 -5.61 52.18 19.64
CA ARG A 369 -6.33 50.88 19.63
C ARG A 369 -6.37 50.19 18.27
N ILE A 370 -5.79 50.76 17.21
CA ILE A 370 -5.65 50.09 15.90
C ILE A 370 -4.67 48.91 16.04
N PRO A 371 -5.09 47.65 15.80
CA PRO A 371 -4.21 46.48 16.05
C PRO A 371 -3.03 46.38 15.07
N ASP A 372 -1.85 45.97 15.54
CA ASP A 372 -0.75 45.55 14.66
C ASP A 372 -0.95 44.09 14.21
N PHE A 373 -1.82 43.91 13.21
CA PHE A 373 -2.02 42.61 12.56
C PHE A 373 -0.74 42.00 11.95
N ARG A 374 0.32 42.81 11.72
CA ARG A 374 1.60 42.37 11.14
C ARG A 374 2.64 41.99 12.20
N LYS A 375 2.43 42.32 13.48
CA LYS A 375 3.39 42.13 14.59
C LYS A 375 4.80 42.63 14.24
N LEU A 376 4.87 43.86 13.72
CA LEU A 376 6.12 44.52 13.36
C LEU A 376 6.92 44.89 14.62
N ARG A 377 8.17 45.34 14.41
CA ARG A 377 8.87 46.07 15.48
C ARG A 377 8.03 47.29 15.85
N ALA A 378 7.64 47.42 17.12
CA ALA A 378 6.64 48.37 17.62
C ALA A 378 6.80 49.80 17.09
N GLU A 379 8.04 50.30 16.99
CA GLU A 379 8.40 51.59 16.38
C GLU A 379 7.77 51.86 15.01
N THR A 380 7.55 50.81 14.20
CA THR A 380 7.01 50.92 12.83
C THR A 380 5.50 51.13 12.83
N HIS A 381 4.78 50.36 13.66
CA HIS A 381 3.34 50.54 13.84
C HIS A 381 3.05 51.88 14.51
N VAL A 382 3.72 52.18 15.63
CA VAL A 382 3.59 53.46 16.34
C VAL A 382 3.84 54.66 15.43
N ARG A 383 4.79 54.60 14.50
CA ARG A 383 5.00 55.66 13.49
C ARG A 383 3.81 55.85 12.56
N LEU A 384 3.15 54.77 12.13
CA LEU A 384 1.91 54.84 11.33
C LEU A 384 0.75 55.42 12.15
N LEU A 385 0.60 55.01 13.41
CA LEU A 385 -0.40 55.56 14.33
C LEU A 385 -0.22 57.07 14.50
N GLY A 386 1.02 57.54 14.68
CA GLY A 386 1.33 58.97 14.73
C GLY A 386 1.03 59.71 13.42
N GLN A 387 1.16 59.08 12.25
CA GLN A 387 0.77 59.68 10.97
C GLN A 387 -0.77 59.78 10.84
N ILE A 388 -1.49 58.72 11.20
CA ILE A 388 -2.95 58.68 11.25
C ILE A 388 -3.49 59.79 12.17
N PHE A 389 -2.96 59.91 13.39
CA PHE A 389 -3.39 60.93 14.35
C PHE A 389 -3.12 62.37 13.85
N ARG A 390 -1.95 62.63 13.24
CA ARG A 390 -1.66 63.94 12.62
C ARG A 390 -2.68 64.27 11.52
N HIS A 391 -3.01 63.34 10.63
CA HIS A 391 -4.01 63.57 9.58
C HIS A 391 -5.43 63.78 10.14
N LEU A 392 -5.82 63.08 11.21
CA LEU A 392 -7.14 63.25 11.84
C LEU A 392 -7.25 64.53 12.71
N THR A 393 -6.12 65.11 13.12
CA THR A 393 -6.10 66.38 13.89
C THR A 393 -5.81 67.62 13.05
N ALA A 394 -5.21 67.47 11.86
CA ALA A 394 -4.93 68.54 10.90
C ALA A 394 -6.04 68.70 9.85
N GLY A 395 -6.07 69.88 9.19
CA GLY A 395 -6.90 70.14 8.01
C GLY A 395 -8.37 69.74 8.17
N ASN A 396 -8.86 68.89 7.26
CA ASN A 396 -10.25 68.45 7.19
C ASN A 396 -10.64 67.41 8.26
N ARG A 397 -9.74 67.05 9.20
CA ARG A 397 -9.94 66.03 10.25
C ARG A 397 -10.31 64.64 9.70
N ARG A 398 -9.79 64.31 8.52
CA ARG A 398 -9.98 63.03 7.81
C ARG A 398 -8.66 62.60 7.20
N LEU A 399 -8.45 61.29 7.06
CA LEU A 399 -7.31 60.76 6.31
C LEU A 399 -7.48 61.13 4.83
N PRO A 400 -6.44 61.65 4.15
CA PRO A 400 -6.52 61.92 2.71
C PRO A 400 -6.74 60.63 1.92
N ASP A 401 -7.62 60.64 0.93
CA ASP A 401 -7.90 59.46 0.10
C ASP A 401 -6.62 58.97 -0.64
N ASP A 402 -5.73 59.89 -1.07
CA ASP A 402 -4.42 59.54 -1.66
C ASP A 402 -3.48 58.81 -0.68
N PHE A 403 -3.57 59.11 0.62
CA PHE A 403 -2.76 58.44 1.66
C PHE A 403 -3.24 56.99 1.84
N VAL A 404 -4.56 56.79 1.94
CA VAL A 404 -5.18 55.46 2.01
C VAL A 404 -4.93 54.67 0.72
N ALA A 405 -5.16 55.28 -0.44
CA ALA A 405 -4.88 54.70 -1.75
C ALA A 405 -3.41 54.29 -1.90
N GLY A 406 -2.48 55.14 -1.45
CA GLY A 406 -1.04 54.86 -1.47
C GLY A 406 -0.66 53.65 -0.63
N HIS A 407 -1.32 53.42 0.51
CA HIS A 407 -1.13 52.21 1.31
C HIS A 407 -1.79 50.97 0.69
N ALA A 408 -3.07 51.06 0.30
CA ALA A 408 -3.82 49.96 -0.29
C ALA A 408 -3.17 49.44 -1.60
N LYS A 409 -2.75 50.35 -2.50
CA LYS A 409 -2.09 50.02 -3.77
C LYS A 409 -0.72 49.36 -3.61
N ARG A 410 -0.04 49.53 -2.46
CA ARG A 410 1.19 48.78 -2.14
C ARG A 410 0.90 47.34 -1.71
N MET A 411 -0.33 47.04 -1.29
CA MET A 411 -0.77 45.74 -0.80
C MET A 411 -1.51 44.93 -1.86
N ASP A 412 -2.21 45.60 -2.79
CA ASP A 412 -2.96 45.01 -3.91
C ASP A 412 -2.04 44.43 -5.01
N ARG A 413 -1.34 43.35 -4.64
CA ARG A 413 -0.41 42.59 -5.47
C ARG A 413 -0.52 41.11 -5.09
N ASN A 414 -0.82 40.24 -6.04
CA ASN A 414 -0.92 38.79 -5.83
C ASN A 414 0.38 38.02 -6.14
N ASP A 415 1.45 38.71 -6.54
CA ASP A 415 2.75 38.10 -6.87
C ASP A 415 3.65 37.88 -5.64
N GLY A 416 4.46 36.82 -5.67
CA GLY A 416 5.42 36.49 -4.61
C GLY A 416 5.17 35.13 -3.99
N ASP A 417 5.69 34.94 -2.78
CA ASP A 417 5.59 33.71 -2.02
C ASP A 417 4.48 33.78 -0.94
N ILE A 418 4.36 32.70 -0.16
CA ILE A 418 3.36 32.58 0.90
C ILE A 418 3.58 33.63 2.01
N HIS A 419 4.83 33.93 2.39
CA HIS A 419 5.10 34.92 3.42
C HIS A 419 4.74 36.33 2.93
N ALA A 420 5.14 36.72 1.71
CA ALA A 420 4.79 38.02 1.13
C ALA A 420 3.27 38.25 1.02
N LEU A 421 2.48 37.20 0.74
CA LEU A 421 1.01 37.29 0.72
C LEU A 421 0.43 37.43 2.14
N VAL A 422 0.88 36.64 3.12
CA VAL A 422 0.45 36.78 4.52
C VAL A 422 0.74 38.19 5.07
N ASP A 423 1.92 38.73 4.78
CA ASP A 423 2.33 40.08 5.18
C ASP A 423 1.44 41.20 4.60
N ARG A 424 1.00 41.04 3.34
CA ARG A 424 0.08 41.98 2.66
C ARG A 424 -1.34 41.86 3.20
N ILE A 425 -1.82 40.65 3.49
CA ILE A 425 -3.11 40.40 4.13
C ILE A 425 -3.15 41.05 5.52
N ALA A 426 -2.11 40.84 6.33
CA ALA A 426 -1.97 41.49 7.62
C ALA A 426 -1.89 43.02 7.48
N GLY A 427 -1.19 43.53 6.45
CA GLY A 427 -1.15 44.95 6.13
C GLY A 427 -2.51 45.57 5.76
N ILE A 428 -3.29 44.92 4.89
CA ILE A 428 -4.58 45.47 4.44
C ILE A 428 -5.64 45.44 5.54
N ARG A 429 -5.57 44.51 6.50
CA ARG A 429 -6.47 44.52 7.68
C ARG A 429 -6.38 45.78 8.53
N VAL A 430 -5.21 46.40 8.64
CA VAL A 430 -5.07 47.70 9.31
C VAL A 430 -5.97 48.73 8.63
N TRP A 431 -6.00 48.73 7.29
CA TRP A 431 -6.83 49.64 6.49
C TRP A 431 -8.30 49.26 6.47
N THR A 432 -8.64 47.96 6.49
CA THR A 432 -10.03 47.52 6.68
C THR A 432 -10.55 47.94 8.07
N TYR A 433 -9.78 47.79 9.13
CA TYR A 433 -10.14 48.26 10.47
C TYR A 433 -10.31 49.80 10.52
N VAL A 434 -9.39 50.54 9.89
CA VAL A 434 -9.49 52.00 9.71
C VAL A 434 -10.73 52.40 8.90
N SER A 435 -11.12 51.63 7.88
CA SER A 435 -12.29 51.91 7.05
C SER A 435 -13.64 51.79 7.78
N HIS A 436 -13.67 51.04 8.90
CA HIS A 436 -14.83 50.95 9.78
C HIS A 436 -14.87 52.04 10.87
N GLN A 437 -13.85 52.92 10.97
CA GLN A 437 -13.86 54.07 11.89
C GLN A 437 -14.63 55.24 11.26
N GLY A 438 -15.83 55.50 11.79
CA GLY A 438 -16.90 56.28 11.15
C GLY A 438 -16.49 57.50 10.32
N ASP A 439 -16.20 58.63 10.98
CA ASP A 439 -15.96 59.90 10.29
C ASP A 439 -14.51 60.10 9.77
N TRP A 440 -13.65 59.08 9.83
CA TRP A 440 -12.21 59.21 9.56
C TRP A 440 -11.87 59.33 8.06
N LEU A 441 -12.78 58.95 7.15
CA LEU A 441 -12.55 58.86 5.70
C LEU A 441 -13.51 59.75 4.90
N GLY A 442 -13.16 60.07 3.65
CA GLY A 442 -14.05 60.77 2.71
C GLY A 442 -15.34 59.99 2.48
N ASP A 443 -15.20 58.78 1.93
CA ASP A 443 -16.27 57.79 1.73
C ASP A 443 -15.87 56.45 2.43
N PRO A 444 -16.38 56.20 3.65
CA PRO A 444 -16.12 54.93 4.34
C PRO A 444 -16.66 53.70 3.61
N GLY A 445 -17.75 53.82 2.85
CA GLY A 445 -18.37 52.70 2.14
C GLY A 445 -17.49 52.21 0.99
N TYR A 446 -17.07 53.14 0.13
CA TYR A 446 -16.08 52.86 -0.92
C TYR A 446 -14.81 52.21 -0.37
N TRP A 447 -14.27 52.75 0.73
CA TRP A 447 -13.03 52.22 1.31
C TRP A 447 -13.19 50.83 1.94
N GLN A 448 -14.32 50.56 2.61
CA GLN A 448 -14.63 49.22 3.14
C GLN A 448 -14.73 48.17 2.03
N GLU A 449 -15.39 48.49 0.91
CA GLU A 449 -15.48 47.60 -0.26
C GLU A 449 -14.11 47.42 -0.91
N ALA A 450 -13.33 48.49 -1.07
CA ALA A 450 -12.01 48.46 -1.70
C ALA A 450 -10.99 47.63 -0.91
N THR A 451 -10.85 47.84 0.41
CA THR A 451 -9.88 47.06 1.22
C THR A 451 -10.33 45.61 1.40
N ARG A 452 -11.65 45.35 1.51
CA ARG A 452 -12.20 43.98 1.51
C ARG A 452 -11.89 43.25 0.21
N ALA A 453 -12.10 43.89 -0.94
CA ALA A 453 -11.81 43.29 -2.24
C ALA A 453 -10.31 42.98 -2.42
N ILE A 454 -9.42 43.77 -1.81
CA ILE A 454 -7.97 43.48 -1.76
C ILE A 454 -7.69 42.29 -0.81
N GLU A 455 -8.26 42.25 0.39
CA GLU A 455 -8.09 41.10 1.30
C GLU A 455 -8.62 39.80 0.67
N ASP A 456 -9.77 39.84 0.00
CA ASP A 456 -10.33 38.68 -0.72
C ASP A 456 -9.39 38.20 -1.84
N ARG A 457 -8.91 39.10 -2.72
CA ARG A 457 -7.94 38.77 -3.79
C ARG A 457 -6.66 38.13 -3.24
N LEU A 458 -6.09 38.71 -2.19
CA LEU A 458 -4.88 38.20 -1.55
C LEU A 458 -5.13 36.85 -0.86
N SER A 459 -6.31 36.67 -0.24
CA SER A 459 -6.70 35.44 0.44
C SER A 459 -6.88 34.26 -0.51
N ASP A 460 -7.43 34.51 -1.70
CA ASP A 460 -7.59 33.49 -2.74
C ASP A 460 -6.25 33.14 -3.37
N ALA A 461 -5.42 34.14 -3.72
CA ALA A 461 -4.04 33.91 -4.17
C ALA A 461 -3.21 33.12 -3.13
N LEU A 462 -3.38 33.41 -1.84
CA LEU A 462 -2.73 32.66 -0.76
C LEU A 462 -3.28 31.23 -0.65
N HIS A 463 -4.59 31.03 -0.79
CA HIS A 463 -5.17 29.68 -0.83
C HIS A 463 -4.61 28.88 -2.02
N GLU A 464 -4.56 29.48 -3.22
CA GLU A 464 -3.95 28.85 -4.39
C GLU A 464 -2.48 28.48 -4.15
N LYS A 465 -1.68 29.36 -3.55
CA LYS A 465 -0.26 29.07 -3.25
C LYS A 465 -0.08 27.99 -2.19
N LEU A 466 -0.93 27.94 -1.15
CA LEU A 466 -0.94 26.86 -0.18
C LEU A 466 -1.30 25.53 -0.86
N THR A 467 -2.39 25.49 -1.64
CA THR A 467 -2.84 24.29 -2.35
C THR A 467 -1.80 23.82 -3.39
N GLN A 468 -1.21 24.72 -4.19
CA GLN A 468 -0.13 24.41 -5.14
C GLN A 468 1.13 23.83 -4.46
N ARG A 469 1.43 24.24 -3.22
CA ARG A 469 2.62 23.80 -2.48
C ARG A 469 2.39 22.54 -1.64
N PHE A 470 1.21 22.37 -1.06
CA PHE A 470 0.94 21.35 -0.04
C PHE A 470 -0.08 20.27 -0.45
N VAL A 471 -0.62 20.34 -1.67
CA VAL A 471 -1.54 19.34 -2.22
C VAL A 471 -1.08 18.87 -3.60
N ASP A 472 -0.64 17.62 -3.73
CA ASP A 472 -0.62 16.96 -5.03
C ASP A 472 -2.00 16.35 -5.31
N ARG A 473 -2.82 17.07 -6.10
CA ARG A 473 -4.16 16.63 -6.49
C ARG A 473 -4.20 15.26 -7.16
N ARG A 474 -3.12 14.79 -7.82
CA ARG A 474 -3.08 13.45 -8.42
C ARG A 474 -2.92 12.39 -7.34
N THR A 475 -1.89 12.52 -6.50
CA THR A 475 -1.66 11.56 -5.40
C THR A 475 -2.79 11.60 -4.37
N ALA A 476 -3.34 12.77 -4.05
CA ALA A 476 -4.51 12.89 -3.17
C ALA A 476 -5.77 12.21 -3.76
N THR A 477 -6.06 12.40 -5.06
CA THR A 477 -7.18 11.69 -5.72
C THR A 477 -6.94 10.17 -5.76
N LEU A 478 -5.71 9.72 -5.96
CA LEU A 478 -5.35 8.30 -5.97
C LEU A 478 -5.45 7.68 -4.57
N MET A 479 -5.00 8.39 -3.52
CA MET A 479 -5.15 7.95 -2.13
C MET A 479 -6.62 7.93 -1.71
N ARG A 480 -7.41 8.94 -2.09
CA ARG A 480 -8.86 8.95 -1.88
C ARG A 480 -9.54 7.78 -2.57
N ARG A 481 -9.19 7.46 -3.83
CA ARG A 481 -9.68 6.25 -4.51
C ARG A 481 -9.28 4.97 -3.79
N LEU A 482 -8.03 4.83 -3.32
CA LEU A 482 -7.60 3.68 -2.51
C LEU A 482 -8.32 3.58 -1.15
N GLY A 483 -8.79 4.70 -0.59
CA GLY A 483 -9.59 4.76 0.63
C GLY A 483 -11.05 4.40 0.39
N GLU A 484 -11.71 5.07 -0.56
CA GLU A 484 -13.11 4.84 -0.93
C GLU A 484 -13.32 3.43 -1.50
N ARG A 485 -12.40 2.94 -2.35
CA ARG A 485 -12.41 1.56 -2.87
C ARG A 485 -11.74 0.54 -1.96
N ALA A 486 -11.44 0.89 -0.71
CA ALA A 486 -11.23 -0.14 0.32
C ALA A 486 -12.54 -0.90 0.67
N MET A 487 -13.70 -0.40 0.20
CA MET A 487 -15.03 -1.01 0.35
C MET A 487 -15.69 -1.46 -0.97
N LEU A 488 -15.05 -1.29 -2.14
CA LEU A 488 -15.66 -1.62 -3.44
C LEU A 488 -14.79 -2.63 -4.19
N ASP A 489 -15.46 -3.67 -4.70
CA ASP A 489 -14.85 -4.87 -5.22
C ASP A 489 -13.96 -4.65 -6.46
N ALA A 490 -12.93 -5.48 -6.58
CA ALA A 490 -12.24 -5.71 -7.83
C ALA A 490 -12.87 -6.92 -8.51
N ASP A 491 -13.59 -6.69 -9.60
CA ASP A 491 -14.13 -7.76 -10.45
C ASP A 491 -12.99 -8.50 -11.16
N VAL A 492 -12.63 -9.66 -10.64
CA VAL A 492 -11.84 -10.65 -11.37
C VAL A 492 -12.78 -11.31 -12.38
N ALA A 493 -12.49 -11.18 -13.68
CA ALA A 493 -13.34 -11.72 -14.72
C ALA A 493 -13.34 -13.27 -14.65
N ALA A 494 -14.47 -13.84 -14.21
CA ALA A 494 -14.58 -15.25 -13.84
C ALA A 494 -14.33 -16.25 -14.99
N THR A 495 -14.29 -15.78 -16.24
CA THR A 495 -14.15 -16.58 -17.47
C THR A 495 -12.75 -16.59 -18.07
N ASP A 496 -11.94 -15.54 -17.89
CA ASP A 496 -10.60 -15.43 -18.52
C ASP A 496 -9.45 -15.12 -17.56
N GLY A 497 -9.75 -14.78 -16.30
CA GLY A 497 -8.76 -14.54 -15.24
C GLY A 497 -8.11 -13.15 -15.27
N ARG A 498 -8.59 -12.19 -16.06
CA ARG A 498 -8.14 -10.79 -15.99
C ARG A 498 -8.46 -10.16 -14.65
N VAL A 499 -7.55 -9.32 -14.16
CA VAL A 499 -7.67 -8.57 -12.92
C VAL A 499 -7.84 -7.10 -13.26
N ASN A 500 -9.09 -6.69 -13.45
CA ASN A 500 -9.43 -5.31 -13.77
C ASN A 500 -9.55 -4.47 -12.49
N VAL A 501 -8.90 -3.31 -12.47
CA VAL A 501 -8.99 -2.36 -11.35
C VAL A 501 -9.41 -1.00 -11.90
N GLU A 502 -10.58 -0.53 -11.49
CA GLU A 502 -11.24 0.69 -12.00
C GLU A 502 -11.54 0.73 -13.51
N GLY A 503 -11.47 -0.39 -14.23
CA GLY A 503 -11.59 -0.46 -15.69
C GLY A 503 -10.25 -0.41 -16.43
N HIS A 504 -9.13 -0.47 -15.71
CA HIS A 504 -7.81 -0.75 -16.27
C HIS A 504 -7.46 -2.23 -16.07
N ASP A 505 -6.99 -2.90 -17.12
CA ASP A 505 -6.41 -4.24 -17.01
C ASP A 505 -5.04 -4.11 -16.32
N VAL A 506 -4.81 -4.89 -15.26
CA VAL A 506 -3.57 -4.87 -14.46
C VAL A 506 -2.75 -6.15 -14.69
N GLY A 507 -3.28 -7.12 -15.43
CA GLY A 507 -2.70 -8.44 -15.63
C GLY A 507 -3.63 -9.58 -15.22
N ARG A 508 -3.09 -10.79 -15.10
CA ARG A 508 -3.86 -12.03 -15.10
C ARG A 508 -3.57 -12.94 -13.90
N LEU A 509 -4.62 -13.49 -13.28
CA LEU A 509 -4.52 -14.46 -12.19
C LEU A 509 -4.68 -15.90 -12.74
N GLU A 510 -3.57 -16.50 -13.13
CA GLU A 510 -3.52 -17.88 -13.62
C GLU A 510 -3.30 -18.85 -12.44
N GLY A 511 -4.29 -19.71 -12.19
CA GLY A 511 -4.28 -20.61 -11.03
C GLY A 511 -4.26 -19.83 -9.72
N LEU A 512 -3.09 -19.81 -9.06
CA LEU A 512 -2.79 -19.06 -7.83
C LEU A 512 -1.68 -18.00 -8.00
N THR A 513 -1.20 -17.78 -9.23
CA THR A 513 -0.10 -16.84 -9.55
C THR A 513 -0.64 -15.62 -10.29
N PHE A 514 -0.21 -14.43 -9.89
CA PHE A 514 -0.61 -13.18 -10.53
C PHE A 514 0.50 -12.64 -11.45
N HIS A 515 0.26 -12.68 -12.76
CA HIS A 515 1.14 -12.13 -13.78
C HIS A 515 0.69 -10.70 -14.10
N ALA A 516 1.37 -9.71 -13.52
CA ALA A 516 1.13 -8.30 -13.81
C ALA A 516 1.55 -7.96 -15.25
N GLU A 517 0.70 -7.25 -15.99
CA GLU A 517 1.05 -6.78 -17.33
C GLU A 517 1.88 -5.48 -17.24
N ALA A 518 3.00 -5.42 -17.97
CA ALA A 518 4.03 -4.41 -17.77
C ALA A 518 3.68 -3.06 -18.41
N THR A 519 2.79 -2.30 -17.77
CA THR A 519 2.62 -0.87 -18.05
C THR A 519 3.94 -0.11 -17.86
N GLY A 520 4.21 0.83 -18.77
CA GLY A 520 5.55 1.34 -19.03
C GLY A 520 6.14 2.29 -18.00
N GLY A 521 6.62 1.75 -16.88
CA GLY A 521 7.71 2.34 -16.07
C GLY A 521 7.39 3.67 -15.39
N ARG A 522 6.14 3.91 -14.97
CA ARG A 522 5.73 5.10 -14.23
C ARG A 522 5.65 4.81 -12.73
N GLU A 523 5.93 5.81 -11.90
CA GLU A 523 5.89 5.65 -10.43
C GLU A 523 4.50 5.31 -9.87
N GLY A 524 3.43 5.53 -10.66
CA GLY A 524 2.07 5.12 -10.31
C GLY A 524 1.80 3.61 -10.44
N ASP A 525 2.54 2.89 -11.30
CA ASP A 525 2.25 1.48 -11.61
C ASP A 525 2.42 0.59 -10.36
N LYS A 526 3.39 0.93 -9.49
CA LYS A 526 3.59 0.28 -8.19
C LYS A 526 2.42 0.47 -7.22
N ALA A 527 1.68 1.58 -7.30
CA ALA A 527 0.52 1.80 -6.43
C ALA A 527 -0.68 0.95 -6.90
N VAL A 528 -0.91 0.87 -8.22
CA VAL A 528 -1.94 0.03 -8.82
C VAL A 528 -1.68 -1.46 -8.53
N LEU A 529 -0.43 -1.91 -8.70
CA LEU A 529 -0.03 -3.30 -8.46
C LEU A 529 -0.19 -3.70 -6.98
N ASN A 530 0.12 -2.80 -6.03
CA ASN A 530 -0.16 -3.02 -4.60
C ASN A 530 -1.67 -3.06 -4.29
N ALA A 531 -2.50 -2.26 -4.98
CA ALA A 531 -3.95 -2.30 -4.81
C ALA A 531 -4.54 -3.63 -5.33
N ALA A 532 -4.12 -4.08 -6.50
CA ALA A 532 -4.48 -5.39 -7.06
C ALA A 532 -4.07 -6.53 -6.11
N GLN A 533 -2.82 -6.56 -5.65
CA GLN A 533 -2.33 -7.55 -4.67
C GLN A 533 -3.08 -7.55 -3.33
N LYS A 534 -3.71 -6.43 -2.93
CA LYS A 534 -4.55 -6.38 -1.73
C LYS A 534 -5.94 -6.97 -1.99
N ALA A 535 -6.55 -6.65 -3.13
CA ALA A 535 -7.88 -7.16 -3.51
C ALA A 535 -7.88 -8.66 -3.80
N LEU A 536 -6.84 -9.15 -4.50
CA LEU A 536 -6.67 -10.56 -4.88
C LEU A 536 -6.67 -11.54 -3.69
N ARG A 537 -6.40 -11.07 -2.46
CA ARG A 537 -6.35 -11.93 -1.26
C ARG A 537 -7.68 -12.63 -0.94
N ARG A 538 -8.83 -12.03 -1.29
CA ARG A 538 -10.14 -12.64 -1.06
C ARG A 538 -10.37 -13.80 -2.04
N GLU A 539 -10.28 -13.52 -3.35
CA GLU A 539 -10.40 -14.51 -4.42
C GLU A 539 -9.37 -15.66 -4.26
N ILE A 540 -8.15 -15.36 -3.83
CA ILE A 540 -7.13 -16.39 -3.58
C ILE A 540 -7.49 -17.26 -2.36
N GLY A 541 -8.04 -16.69 -1.28
CA GLY A 541 -8.59 -17.49 -0.17
C GLY A 541 -9.70 -18.44 -0.65
N GLU A 542 -10.62 -17.95 -1.48
CA GLU A 542 -11.70 -18.76 -2.07
C GLU A 542 -11.19 -19.80 -3.08
N ARG A 543 -10.12 -19.53 -3.84
CA ARG A 543 -9.45 -20.50 -4.71
C ARG A 543 -8.72 -21.58 -3.91
N VAL A 544 -8.05 -21.21 -2.82
CA VAL A 544 -7.36 -22.16 -1.92
C VAL A 544 -8.36 -23.11 -1.29
N GLN A 545 -9.51 -22.61 -0.81
CA GLN A 545 -10.60 -23.46 -0.28
C GLN A 545 -11.16 -24.41 -1.36
N ARG A 546 -11.43 -23.90 -2.58
CA ARG A 546 -11.87 -24.73 -3.72
C ARG A 546 -10.84 -25.81 -4.08
N LEU A 547 -9.56 -25.46 -4.19
CA LEU A 547 -8.48 -26.41 -4.50
C LEU A 547 -8.33 -27.48 -3.41
N ALA A 548 -8.43 -27.10 -2.13
CA ALA A 548 -8.35 -28.04 -1.02
C ALA A 548 -9.54 -29.03 -0.98
N ALA A 549 -10.73 -28.61 -1.43
CA ALA A 549 -11.95 -29.41 -1.43
C ALA A 549 -12.21 -30.19 -2.75
N ASP A 550 -11.62 -29.78 -3.86
CA ASP A 550 -11.80 -30.41 -5.18
C ASP A 550 -11.25 -31.84 -5.24
N ASP A 551 -11.93 -32.72 -5.99
CA ASP A 551 -11.54 -34.12 -6.23
C ASP A 551 -10.32 -34.28 -7.15
N ASP A 552 -9.65 -35.44 -7.06
CA ASP A 552 -8.46 -35.77 -7.86
C ASP A 552 -8.56 -35.61 -9.40
N PRO A 553 -9.71 -35.75 -10.08
CA PRO A 553 -9.81 -35.59 -11.54
C PRO A 553 -9.59 -34.19 -12.09
N VAL A 554 -9.72 -33.11 -11.29
CA VAL A 554 -9.48 -31.74 -11.79
C VAL A 554 -8.00 -31.35 -11.80
N PHE A 555 -7.12 -32.22 -11.31
CA PHE A 555 -5.68 -32.00 -11.27
C PHE A 555 -4.97 -32.79 -12.37
N SER A 556 -3.90 -32.23 -12.92
CA SER A 556 -3.06 -32.89 -13.92
C SER A 556 -1.58 -32.52 -13.79
N LEU A 557 -0.72 -33.27 -14.48
CA LEU A 557 0.73 -33.12 -14.49
C LEU A 557 1.18 -33.05 -15.96
N ASP A 558 1.90 -31.99 -16.33
CA ASP A 558 2.38 -31.80 -17.69
C ASP A 558 3.75 -32.49 -17.97
N PRO A 559 4.21 -32.54 -19.23
CA PRO A 559 5.53 -33.08 -19.56
C PRO A 559 6.74 -32.30 -19.01
N ALA A 560 6.54 -31.07 -18.50
CA ALA A 560 7.58 -30.21 -17.92
C ALA A 560 7.66 -30.30 -16.38
N GLY A 561 6.76 -31.07 -15.75
CA GLY A 561 6.68 -31.26 -14.30
C GLY A 561 5.80 -30.24 -13.58
N GLN A 562 5.01 -29.42 -14.28
CA GLN A 562 4.03 -28.51 -13.68
C GLN A 562 2.79 -29.28 -13.22
N LEU A 563 2.30 -28.94 -12.02
CA LEU A 563 1.03 -29.40 -11.48
C LEU A 563 -0.03 -28.36 -11.80
N LEU A 564 -1.09 -28.80 -12.47
CA LEU A 564 -2.19 -27.96 -12.91
C LEU A 564 -3.46 -28.31 -12.14
N TRP A 565 -4.27 -27.29 -11.85
CA TRP A 565 -5.59 -27.39 -11.26
C TRP A 565 -6.58 -26.72 -12.20
N ARG A 566 -7.61 -27.45 -12.64
CA ARG A 566 -8.61 -27.01 -13.64
C ARG A 566 -7.98 -26.45 -14.94
N GLY A 567 -6.79 -26.95 -15.29
CA GLY A 567 -6.02 -26.54 -16.48
C GLY A 567 -5.05 -25.37 -16.29
N ALA A 568 -4.99 -24.74 -15.12
CA ALA A 568 -4.05 -23.66 -14.82
C ALA A 568 -2.91 -24.12 -13.87
N PRO A 569 -1.66 -23.68 -14.06
CA PRO A 569 -0.54 -24.11 -13.22
C PRO A 569 -0.65 -23.56 -11.79
N VAL A 570 -0.35 -24.41 -10.79
CA VAL A 570 -0.40 -24.05 -9.36
C VAL A 570 0.85 -24.43 -8.57
N ALA A 571 1.63 -25.40 -9.05
CA ALA A 571 2.89 -25.85 -8.43
C ALA A 571 3.80 -26.55 -9.44
N ARG A 572 5.00 -26.96 -9.02
CA ARG A 572 5.91 -27.81 -9.80
C ARG A 572 6.46 -28.96 -8.98
N LEU A 573 6.75 -30.08 -9.64
CA LEU A 573 7.57 -31.15 -9.09
C LEU A 573 9.06 -30.83 -9.20
N GLU A 574 9.79 -30.98 -8.11
CA GLU A 574 11.24 -30.82 -8.02
C GLU A 574 11.93 -32.08 -7.46
N LYS A 575 13.26 -32.15 -7.57
CA LYS A 575 14.06 -33.31 -7.16
C LYS A 575 13.95 -33.55 -5.66
N GLY A 576 13.27 -34.62 -5.28
CA GLY A 576 13.17 -35.08 -3.90
C GLY A 576 14.30 -36.04 -3.48
N PRO A 577 14.20 -36.65 -2.29
CA PRO A 577 15.20 -37.58 -1.77
C PRO A 577 15.23 -38.93 -2.52
N GLU A 578 14.16 -39.27 -3.24
CA GLU A 578 14.03 -40.48 -4.05
C GLU A 578 13.33 -40.12 -5.37
N VAL A 579 13.69 -40.79 -6.48
CA VAL A 579 13.10 -40.52 -7.82
C VAL A 579 11.57 -40.72 -7.83
N LEU A 580 11.05 -41.61 -6.98
CA LEU A 580 9.62 -41.90 -6.82
C LEU A 580 8.91 -41.02 -5.77
N ARG A 581 9.64 -40.09 -5.14
CA ARG A 581 9.13 -39.14 -4.13
C ARG A 581 9.63 -37.72 -4.46
N PRO A 582 9.22 -37.13 -5.59
CA PRO A 582 9.53 -35.73 -5.91
C PRO A 582 8.91 -34.78 -4.86
N LEU A 583 9.51 -33.61 -4.69
CA LEU A 583 8.97 -32.54 -3.84
C LEU A 583 7.96 -31.71 -4.61
N VAL A 584 6.94 -31.17 -3.92
CA VAL A 584 5.99 -30.20 -4.47
C VAL A 584 6.42 -28.80 -4.06
N THR A 585 6.86 -28.00 -5.03
CA THR A 585 7.29 -26.61 -4.81
C THR A 585 6.25 -25.65 -5.39
N LEU A 586 5.80 -24.70 -4.57
CA LEU A 586 4.88 -23.64 -5.00
C LEU A 586 5.65 -22.48 -5.67
N PRO A 587 5.02 -21.70 -6.57
CA PRO A 587 5.67 -20.55 -7.20
C PRO A 587 6.15 -19.51 -6.17
N ALA A 588 7.37 -19.01 -6.34
CA ALA A 588 8.00 -18.03 -5.44
C ALA A 588 7.27 -16.68 -5.38
N GLU A 589 6.46 -16.37 -6.40
CA GLU A 589 5.63 -15.15 -6.51
C GLU A 589 4.15 -15.39 -6.13
N SER A 590 3.83 -16.53 -5.50
CA SER A 590 2.47 -16.81 -5.03
C SER A 590 2.04 -15.83 -3.93
N LEU A 591 0.78 -15.38 -3.99
CA LEU A 591 0.20 -14.41 -3.05
C LEU A 591 -0.39 -15.07 -1.79
N LEU A 592 0.06 -16.28 -1.48
CA LEU A 592 -0.45 -17.13 -0.40
C LEU A 592 0.14 -16.74 0.96
N ASP A 593 -0.66 -16.84 2.02
CA ASP A 593 -0.12 -16.86 3.38
C ASP A 593 0.45 -18.24 3.76
N ALA A 594 1.14 -18.34 4.89
CA ALA A 594 1.83 -19.57 5.31
C ALA A 594 0.86 -20.75 5.60
N ALA A 595 -0.37 -20.49 6.04
CA ALA A 595 -1.36 -21.54 6.27
C ALA A 595 -2.01 -21.98 4.95
N GLN A 596 -2.29 -21.03 4.06
CA GLN A 596 -2.77 -21.31 2.70
C GLN A 596 -1.74 -22.13 1.90
N ALA A 597 -0.46 -21.77 1.98
CA ALA A 597 0.62 -22.47 1.28
C ALA A 597 0.74 -23.93 1.73
N GLU A 598 0.80 -24.21 3.03
CA GLU A 598 0.86 -25.60 3.53
C GLU A 598 -0.42 -26.39 3.26
N ALA A 599 -1.60 -25.76 3.24
CA ALA A 599 -2.86 -26.42 2.85
C ALA A 599 -2.85 -26.85 1.37
N VAL A 600 -2.49 -25.95 0.44
CA VAL A 600 -2.37 -26.24 -1.00
C VAL A 600 -1.32 -27.33 -1.24
N LYS A 601 -0.14 -27.18 -0.62
CA LYS A 601 0.97 -28.15 -0.71
C LYS A 601 0.55 -29.53 -0.22
N THR A 602 -0.10 -29.64 0.93
CA THR A 602 -0.61 -30.91 1.49
C THR A 602 -1.60 -31.60 0.53
N ARG A 603 -2.54 -30.85 -0.06
CA ARG A 603 -3.50 -31.39 -1.04
C ARG A 603 -2.82 -31.90 -2.31
N LEU A 604 -1.82 -31.17 -2.81
CA LEU A 604 -1.06 -31.53 -4.00
C LEU A 604 -0.11 -32.70 -3.76
N GLU A 605 0.60 -32.76 -2.63
CA GLU A 605 1.44 -33.91 -2.27
C GLU A 605 0.61 -35.20 -2.13
N ALA A 606 -0.59 -35.11 -1.56
CA ALA A 606 -1.54 -36.23 -1.51
C ALA A 606 -1.97 -36.69 -2.92
N TRP A 607 -2.30 -35.76 -3.81
CA TRP A 607 -2.65 -36.07 -5.21
C TRP A 607 -1.47 -36.72 -5.96
N VAL A 608 -0.26 -36.13 -5.88
CA VAL A 608 0.95 -36.67 -6.52
C VAL A 608 1.20 -38.09 -6.04
N LYS A 609 1.10 -38.35 -4.74
CA LYS A 609 1.25 -39.69 -4.15
C LYS A 609 0.21 -40.69 -4.69
N HIS A 610 -1.05 -40.28 -4.84
CA HIS A 610 -2.09 -41.13 -5.44
C HIS A 610 -1.85 -41.38 -6.94
N HIS A 611 -1.52 -40.33 -7.69
CA HIS A 611 -1.24 -40.39 -9.13
C HIS A 611 -0.04 -41.30 -9.45
N LEU A 612 1.10 -41.09 -8.78
CA LEU A 612 2.29 -41.93 -8.92
C LEU A 612 2.01 -43.36 -8.47
N GLY A 613 1.38 -43.54 -7.30
CA GLY A 613 1.06 -44.87 -6.75
C GLY A 613 0.13 -45.70 -7.64
N THR A 614 -0.78 -45.04 -8.36
CA THR A 614 -1.73 -45.70 -9.28
C THR A 614 -1.07 -46.05 -10.61
N ARG A 615 -0.40 -45.10 -11.27
CA ARG A 615 0.22 -45.33 -12.60
C ARG A 615 1.53 -46.13 -12.54
N LEU A 616 2.35 -45.92 -11.51
CA LEU A 616 3.64 -46.61 -11.32
C LEU A 616 3.58 -47.70 -10.25
N LYS A 617 2.38 -48.26 -10.00
CA LYS A 617 2.13 -49.35 -9.05
C LYS A 617 3.19 -50.47 -9.02
N PRO A 618 3.76 -50.94 -10.16
CA PRO A 618 4.82 -51.95 -10.14
C PRO A 618 6.07 -51.53 -9.36
N LEU A 619 6.50 -50.26 -9.46
CA LEU A 619 7.70 -49.76 -8.76
C LEU A 619 7.48 -49.66 -7.25
N PHE A 620 6.32 -49.13 -6.83
CA PHE A 620 5.96 -49.09 -5.41
C PHE A 620 5.77 -50.49 -4.81
N ALA A 621 5.19 -51.43 -5.58
CA ALA A 621 5.07 -52.83 -5.16
C ALA A 621 6.44 -53.54 -5.08
N LEU A 622 7.40 -53.17 -5.94
CA LEU A 622 8.76 -53.72 -5.94
C LEU A 622 9.59 -53.24 -4.73
N ASP A 623 9.44 -51.98 -4.31
CA ASP A 623 10.14 -51.47 -3.12
C ASP A 623 9.58 -52.05 -1.81
N LEU A 624 8.25 -52.26 -1.75
CA LEU A 624 7.56 -52.90 -0.63
C LEU A 624 7.69 -54.44 -0.62
N ALA A 625 8.28 -55.06 -1.65
CA ALA A 625 8.40 -56.50 -1.75
C ALA A 625 9.40 -57.06 -0.70
N PRO A 626 9.09 -58.18 -0.01
CA PRO A 626 9.95 -58.77 1.03
C PRO A 626 11.14 -59.55 0.45
N LEU A 627 11.95 -58.87 -0.35
CA LEU A 627 13.15 -59.39 -1.01
C LEU A 627 14.37 -59.30 -0.08
N LYS A 628 15.35 -60.19 -0.28
CA LYS A 628 16.59 -60.26 0.52
C LYS A 628 17.82 -60.36 -0.39
N GLY A 629 19.00 -60.08 0.16
CA GLY A 629 20.29 -60.24 -0.53
C GLY A 629 20.33 -59.59 -1.93
N ALA A 630 20.86 -60.33 -2.91
CA ALA A 630 20.97 -59.87 -4.30
C ALA A 630 19.63 -59.47 -4.93
N ALA A 631 18.50 -60.07 -4.51
CA ALA A 631 17.18 -59.72 -5.03
C ALA A 631 16.74 -58.31 -4.60
N ARG A 632 16.98 -57.93 -3.33
CA ARG A 632 16.71 -56.55 -2.86
C ARG A 632 17.68 -55.55 -3.49
N GLY A 633 18.95 -55.93 -3.66
CA GLY A 633 19.95 -55.09 -4.35
C GLY A 633 19.57 -54.78 -5.80
N LEU A 634 19.09 -55.78 -6.56
CA LEU A 634 18.58 -55.58 -7.92
C LEU A 634 17.26 -54.79 -7.94
N ALA A 635 16.35 -55.04 -6.99
CA ALA A 635 15.09 -54.30 -6.89
C ALA A 635 15.31 -52.81 -6.63
N PHE A 636 16.26 -52.46 -5.75
CA PHE A 636 16.64 -51.07 -5.47
C PHE A 636 17.20 -50.38 -6.71
N GLN A 637 18.23 -50.96 -7.35
CA GLN A 637 18.80 -50.43 -8.60
C GLN A 637 17.75 -50.29 -9.71
N LEU A 638 16.78 -51.21 -9.79
CA LEU A 638 15.71 -51.18 -10.79
C LEU A 638 14.69 -50.07 -10.51
N ALA A 639 14.43 -49.73 -9.24
CA ALA A 639 13.61 -48.60 -8.85
C ALA A 639 14.32 -47.25 -9.12
N GLU A 640 15.61 -47.13 -8.80
CA GLU A 640 16.43 -45.95 -9.15
C GLU A 640 16.47 -45.71 -10.66
N ASN A 641 16.58 -46.78 -11.46
CA ASN A 641 16.60 -46.71 -12.92
C ASN A 641 15.19 -46.84 -13.54
N LEU A 642 14.15 -46.43 -12.79
CA LEU A 642 12.78 -46.24 -13.27
C LEU A 642 12.17 -47.46 -14.00
N GLY A 643 12.58 -48.66 -13.62
CA GLY A 643 12.01 -49.92 -14.07
C GLY A 643 12.79 -50.66 -15.16
N THR A 644 13.96 -50.17 -15.59
CA THR A 644 14.82 -50.82 -16.60
C THR A 644 16.30 -50.79 -16.21
N LEU A 645 16.98 -51.95 -16.25
CA LEU A 645 18.43 -52.07 -16.09
C LEU A 645 19.08 -52.80 -17.27
N SER A 646 20.24 -52.34 -17.72
CA SER A 646 21.03 -53.01 -18.77
C SER A 646 21.96 -54.08 -18.18
N ARG A 647 22.04 -55.26 -18.82
CA ARG A 647 23.01 -56.35 -18.53
C ARG A 647 24.26 -56.30 -19.42
N SER A 648 24.54 -55.14 -20.02
CA SER A 648 25.70 -54.94 -20.90
C SER A 648 27.04 -55.10 -20.17
N ALA A 649 28.15 -55.15 -20.92
CA ALA A 649 29.49 -55.28 -20.36
C ALA A 649 29.96 -54.09 -19.48
N ALA A 650 29.25 -52.95 -19.51
CA ALA A 650 29.48 -51.86 -18.55
C ALA A 650 28.93 -52.20 -17.15
N ASN A 651 27.96 -53.12 -17.06
CA ASN A 651 27.21 -53.46 -15.86
C ASN A 651 27.48 -54.90 -15.40
N GLU A 652 28.73 -55.37 -15.41
CA GLU A 652 29.06 -56.75 -15.02
C GLU A 652 28.62 -57.09 -13.58
N HIS A 653 28.54 -56.10 -12.69
CA HIS A 653 27.98 -56.27 -11.34
C HIS A 653 26.52 -56.75 -11.36
N VAL A 654 25.69 -56.16 -12.24
CA VAL A 654 24.27 -56.53 -12.41
C VAL A 654 24.15 -57.95 -12.97
N ASP A 655 24.95 -58.30 -13.98
CA ASP A 655 24.94 -59.67 -14.54
C ASP A 655 25.46 -60.70 -13.53
N GLY A 656 26.43 -60.32 -12.68
CA GLY A 656 26.90 -61.13 -11.55
C GLY A 656 25.81 -61.36 -10.51
N GLN A 657 25.11 -60.31 -10.07
CA GLN A 657 23.96 -60.41 -9.16
C GLN A 657 22.86 -61.32 -9.72
N VAL A 658 22.49 -61.19 -11.00
CA VAL A 658 21.44 -62.04 -11.62
C VAL A 658 21.86 -63.52 -11.73
N ARG A 659 23.15 -63.82 -11.90
CA ARG A 659 23.66 -65.20 -11.81
C ARG A 659 23.56 -65.73 -10.38
N ALA A 660 23.90 -64.90 -9.38
CA ALA A 660 23.90 -65.27 -7.96
C ALA A 660 22.51 -65.48 -7.32
N LEU A 661 21.42 -65.05 -7.99
CA LEU A 661 20.05 -65.31 -7.52
C LEU A 661 19.78 -66.82 -7.35
N SER A 662 19.05 -67.20 -6.29
CA SER A 662 18.46 -68.54 -6.17
C SER A 662 17.22 -68.69 -7.07
N GLU A 663 16.68 -69.89 -7.18
CA GLU A 663 15.39 -70.10 -7.87
C GLU A 663 14.22 -69.40 -7.13
N ALA A 664 14.28 -69.35 -5.78
CA ALA A 664 13.31 -68.65 -4.97
C ALA A 664 13.35 -67.13 -5.23
N ASP A 665 14.54 -66.54 -5.32
CA ASP A 665 14.71 -65.11 -5.65
C ASP A 665 14.17 -64.77 -7.04
N ARG A 666 14.42 -65.64 -8.04
CA ARG A 666 13.89 -65.45 -9.40
C ARG A 666 12.36 -65.52 -9.42
N LYS A 667 11.76 -66.43 -8.65
CA LYS A 667 10.29 -66.50 -8.48
C LYS A 667 9.73 -65.30 -7.72
N ALA A 668 10.45 -64.77 -6.73
CA ALA A 668 10.04 -63.59 -5.98
C ALA A 668 10.08 -62.30 -6.84
N LEU A 669 11.16 -62.08 -7.60
CA LEU A 669 11.27 -60.97 -8.55
C LEU A 669 10.22 -61.05 -9.67
N ALA A 670 9.93 -62.25 -10.18
CA ALA A 670 8.86 -62.44 -11.16
C ALA A 670 7.46 -62.13 -10.59
N ARG A 671 7.18 -62.51 -9.34
CA ARG A 671 5.95 -62.12 -8.62
C ARG A 671 5.85 -60.61 -8.38
N ALA A 672 6.98 -59.93 -8.22
CA ALA A 672 7.06 -58.47 -8.14
C ALA A 672 7.01 -57.77 -9.52
N GLY A 673 6.74 -58.50 -10.62
CA GLY A 673 6.58 -57.94 -11.97
C GLY A 673 7.87 -57.74 -12.76
N VAL A 674 9.03 -58.17 -12.24
CA VAL A 674 10.33 -58.02 -12.91
C VAL A 674 10.59 -59.19 -13.86
N ARG A 675 10.82 -58.90 -15.15
CA ARG A 675 11.34 -59.87 -16.12
C ARG A 675 12.87 -59.84 -16.15
N LEU A 676 13.48 -61.00 -15.93
CA LEU A 676 14.93 -61.22 -16.02
C LEU A 676 15.33 -61.56 -17.46
N GLY A 677 15.37 -60.54 -18.31
CA GLY A 677 15.72 -60.66 -19.73
C GLY A 677 17.17 -61.05 -20.00
N VAL A 678 17.43 -61.38 -21.27
CA VAL A 678 18.70 -61.76 -21.88
C VAL A 678 19.73 -60.63 -21.86
N GLU A 679 19.30 -59.40 -22.10
CA GLU A 679 20.09 -58.18 -22.30
C GLU A 679 19.75 -57.07 -21.29
N CYS A 680 18.58 -57.12 -20.66
CA CYS A 680 18.04 -56.16 -19.69
C CYS A 680 17.24 -56.86 -18.57
N LEU A 681 17.08 -56.20 -17.42
CA LEU A 681 15.98 -56.46 -16.49
C LEU A 681 14.93 -55.36 -16.71
N PHE A 682 13.65 -55.70 -16.74
CA PHE A 682 12.60 -54.69 -16.97
C PHE A 682 11.25 -55.09 -16.37
N MET A 683 10.36 -54.13 -16.17
CA MET A 683 8.97 -54.36 -15.75
C MET A 683 8.01 -54.09 -16.93
N PRO A 684 7.31 -55.11 -17.47
CA PRO A 684 6.50 -54.94 -18.69
C PRO A 684 5.37 -53.92 -18.58
N ASP A 685 4.73 -53.80 -17.41
CA ASP A 685 3.63 -52.87 -17.19
C ASP A 685 4.06 -51.39 -17.31
N LEU A 686 5.35 -51.10 -17.14
CA LEU A 686 5.91 -49.76 -17.29
C LEU A 686 6.21 -49.38 -18.76
N LEU A 687 6.08 -50.33 -19.69
CA LEU A 687 6.20 -50.09 -21.14
C LEU A 687 4.88 -49.62 -21.79
N LYS A 688 3.83 -49.39 -20.98
CA LYS A 688 2.56 -48.81 -21.42
C LYS A 688 2.70 -47.28 -21.55
N PRO A 689 1.97 -46.61 -22.47
CA PRO A 689 2.16 -45.17 -22.71
C PRO A 689 2.00 -44.29 -21.47
N ASP A 690 0.96 -44.50 -20.66
CA ASP A 690 0.70 -43.71 -19.43
C ASP A 690 1.89 -43.75 -18.44
N PRO A 691 2.39 -44.92 -18.01
CA PRO A 691 3.65 -45.02 -17.29
C PRO A 691 4.84 -44.37 -18.00
N GLN A 692 5.05 -44.62 -19.31
CA GLN A 692 6.21 -44.08 -20.03
C GLN A 692 6.26 -42.54 -20.03
N ARG A 693 5.11 -41.86 -20.21
CA ARG A 693 5.03 -40.39 -20.10
C ARG A 693 5.45 -39.92 -18.70
N LEU A 694 5.01 -40.61 -17.66
CA LEU A 694 5.26 -40.25 -16.26
C LEU A 694 6.71 -40.53 -15.83
N LEU A 695 7.29 -41.64 -16.26
CA LEU A 695 8.71 -41.96 -16.05
C LEU A 695 9.63 -40.94 -16.74
N ALA A 696 9.25 -40.45 -17.92
CA ALA A 696 9.96 -39.36 -18.59
C ALA A 696 9.98 -38.07 -17.77
N VAL A 697 8.86 -37.71 -17.13
CA VAL A 697 8.77 -36.53 -16.24
C VAL A 697 9.66 -36.72 -15.01
N LEU A 698 9.55 -37.85 -14.30
CA LEU A 698 10.39 -38.13 -13.12
C LEU A 698 11.89 -38.14 -13.45
N TRP A 699 12.29 -38.72 -14.59
CA TRP A 699 13.70 -38.71 -15.02
C TRP A 699 14.22 -37.30 -15.27
N ARG A 700 13.44 -36.45 -15.95
CA ARG A 700 13.83 -35.05 -16.25
C ARG A 700 14.04 -34.24 -14.96
N ILE A 701 13.18 -34.46 -13.97
CA ILE A 701 13.25 -33.83 -12.64
C ILE A 701 14.49 -34.31 -11.89
N ASP A 702 14.73 -35.62 -11.82
CA ASP A 702 15.86 -36.17 -11.05
C ASP A 702 17.23 -35.87 -11.67
N ALA A 703 17.34 -36.00 -13.00
CA ALA A 703 18.58 -35.77 -13.74
C ALA A 703 18.89 -34.28 -13.97
N GLY A 704 17.91 -33.39 -13.74
CA GLY A 704 18.00 -31.94 -13.91
C GLY A 704 18.26 -31.50 -15.36
N ARG A 705 17.79 -32.27 -16.35
CA ARG A 705 18.12 -32.08 -17.78
C ARG A 705 16.96 -32.44 -18.70
N HIS A 706 16.96 -31.88 -19.91
CA HIS A 706 16.07 -32.31 -20.98
C HIS A 706 16.32 -33.78 -21.35
N GLY A 707 15.25 -34.58 -21.34
CA GLY A 707 15.28 -35.98 -21.78
C GLY A 707 15.00 -36.18 -23.28
N GLY A 708 14.67 -35.11 -24.03
CA GLY A 708 14.05 -35.30 -25.35
C GLY A 708 12.64 -35.88 -25.24
N ASP A 709 12.05 -36.27 -26.38
CA ASP A 709 10.64 -36.57 -26.49
C ASP A 709 10.26 -38.02 -26.11
N VAL A 710 9.01 -38.18 -25.67
CA VAL A 710 8.41 -39.50 -25.45
C VAL A 710 7.84 -39.98 -26.80
N PRO A 711 8.19 -41.18 -27.27
CA PRO A 711 7.72 -41.68 -28.56
C PRO A 711 6.20 -41.91 -28.57
N ALA A 712 5.62 -41.84 -29.77
CA ALA A 712 4.20 -42.10 -29.98
C ALA A 712 3.77 -43.51 -29.51
N ASP A 713 2.53 -43.60 -29.06
CA ASP A 713 1.95 -44.77 -28.40
C ASP A 713 2.14 -46.07 -29.19
N GLY A 714 2.64 -47.12 -28.52
CA GLY A 714 2.86 -48.44 -29.11
C GLY A 714 4.08 -48.56 -30.03
N ARG A 715 4.78 -47.46 -30.36
CA ARG A 715 5.98 -47.47 -31.22
C ARG A 715 7.06 -48.42 -30.68
N VAL A 716 7.74 -49.13 -31.58
CA VAL A 716 8.78 -50.12 -31.23
C VAL A 716 10.19 -49.56 -31.36
N SER A 717 10.44 -48.76 -32.41
CA SER A 717 11.75 -48.17 -32.70
C SER A 717 11.67 -46.73 -33.19
N PHE A 718 12.74 -45.97 -32.97
CA PHE A 718 12.93 -44.63 -33.52
C PHE A 718 14.42 -44.22 -33.52
N PRO A 719 14.85 -43.26 -34.38
CA PRO A 719 16.22 -42.74 -34.36
C PRO A 719 16.57 -42.07 -33.02
N VAL A 720 17.84 -42.17 -32.63
CA VAL A 720 18.37 -41.58 -31.40
C VAL A 720 18.79 -40.13 -31.64
N ASP A 721 18.20 -39.20 -30.88
CA ASP A 721 18.79 -37.88 -30.71
C ASP A 721 20.07 -38.02 -29.87
N LYS A 722 21.22 -37.76 -30.50
CA LYS A 722 22.56 -37.88 -29.91
C LYS A 722 22.84 -36.82 -28.83
N ARG A 723 21.94 -35.84 -28.66
CA ARG A 723 21.96 -34.86 -27.56
C ARG A 723 21.34 -35.41 -26.26
N VAL A 724 20.54 -36.48 -26.36
CA VAL A 724 19.83 -37.09 -25.22
C VAL A 724 20.68 -38.21 -24.58
N PRO A 725 20.89 -38.21 -23.26
CA PRO A 725 21.62 -39.29 -22.58
C PRO A 725 20.92 -40.66 -22.72
N HIS A 726 21.70 -41.71 -22.97
CA HIS A 726 21.19 -43.10 -23.08
C HIS A 726 20.36 -43.55 -21.85
N ALA A 727 20.61 -42.96 -20.68
CA ALA A 727 19.86 -43.21 -19.45
C ALA A 727 18.38 -42.78 -19.54
N PHE A 728 18.02 -41.74 -20.30
CA PHE A 728 16.62 -41.37 -20.51
C PHE A 728 15.86 -42.47 -21.26
N TYR A 729 16.42 -42.92 -22.39
CA TYR A 729 15.83 -44.01 -23.18
C TYR A 729 15.60 -45.26 -22.32
N HIS A 730 16.54 -45.60 -21.43
CA HIS A 730 16.35 -46.67 -20.45
C HIS A 730 15.21 -46.39 -19.46
N ALA A 731 15.12 -45.19 -18.87
CA ALA A 731 14.03 -44.82 -17.96
C ALA A 731 12.63 -44.88 -18.62
N ILE A 732 12.51 -44.62 -19.93
CA ILE A 732 11.25 -44.80 -20.67
C ILE A 732 11.07 -46.20 -21.29
N GLY A 733 11.93 -47.18 -20.96
CA GLY A 733 11.75 -48.58 -21.37
C GLY A 733 12.26 -48.92 -22.78
N TYR A 734 13.21 -48.15 -23.30
CA TYR A 734 13.92 -48.39 -24.56
C TYR A 734 15.41 -48.66 -24.29
N ARG A 735 16.11 -49.17 -25.30
CA ARG A 735 17.57 -49.32 -25.31
C ARG A 735 18.13 -48.75 -26.60
N VAL A 736 19.16 -47.93 -26.48
CA VAL A 736 19.96 -47.45 -27.61
C VAL A 736 20.80 -48.60 -28.17
N VAL A 737 20.73 -48.80 -29.48
CA VAL A 737 21.49 -49.81 -30.22
C VAL A 737 21.90 -49.22 -31.57
N GLY A 738 23.20 -48.93 -31.73
CA GLY A 738 23.65 -48.05 -32.82
C GLY A 738 22.98 -46.67 -32.70
N ASP A 739 22.48 -46.15 -33.83
CA ASP A 739 21.74 -44.89 -33.89
C ASP A 739 20.21 -45.04 -33.71
N THR A 740 19.72 -46.20 -33.24
CA THR A 740 18.29 -46.49 -33.05
C THR A 740 17.96 -46.83 -31.59
N ALA A 741 16.87 -46.27 -31.06
CA ALA A 741 16.27 -46.67 -29.80
C ALA A 741 15.21 -47.74 -30.06
N VAL A 742 15.30 -48.89 -29.38
CA VAL A 742 14.39 -50.04 -29.55
C VAL A 742 13.77 -50.43 -28.22
N ARG A 743 12.47 -50.71 -28.17
CA ARG A 743 11.74 -51.00 -26.93
C ARG A 743 12.17 -52.31 -26.28
N VAL A 744 12.26 -52.34 -24.95
CA VAL A 744 12.96 -53.40 -24.22
C VAL A 744 12.23 -54.75 -24.26
N ASP A 745 10.91 -54.79 -24.36
CA ASP A 745 10.17 -56.05 -24.61
C ASP A 745 10.52 -56.69 -25.96
N MET A 746 10.67 -55.88 -27.01
CA MET A 746 10.91 -56.35 -28.36
C MET A 746 12.36 -56.76 -28.60
N ILE A 747 13.33 -56.00 -28.09
CA ILE A 747 14.76 -56.40 -28.16
C ILE A 747 15.01 -57.68 -27.34
N GLU A 748 14.27 -57.90 -26.25
CA GLU A 748 14.34 -59.11 -25.43
C GLU A 748 13.73 -60.33 -26.12
N ARG A 749 12.54 -60.17 -26.72
CA ARG A 749 11.95 -61.22 -27.57
C ARG A 749 12.90 -61.61 -28.70
N PHE A 750 13.43 -60.62 -29.43
CA PHE A 750 14.40 -60.85 -30.50
C PHE A 750 15.68 -61.52 -30.01
N ALA A 751 16.26 -61.08 -28.88
CA ALA A 751 17.45 -61.72 -28.32
C ALA A 751 17.20 -63.14 -27.81
N ALA A 752 15.98 -63.46 -27.35
CA ALA A 752 15.57 -64.82 -26.99
C ALA A 752 15.37 -65.70 -28.23
N ASP A 753 14.73 -65.18 -29.29
CA ASP A 753 14.46 -65.92 -30.52
C ASP A 753 15.74 -66.12 -31.36
N VAL A 754 16.64 -65.13 -31.43
CA VAL A 754 17.99 -65.31 -31.99
C VAL A 754 18.80 -66.35 -31.19
N ARG A 755 18.68 -66.39 -29.85
CA ARG A 755 19.30 -67.45 -29.02
C ARG A 755 18.65 -68.82 -29.19
N ARG A 756 17.41 -68.90 -29.68
CA ARG A 756 16.72 -70.13 -30.04
C ARG A 756 17.27 -70.61 -31.39
N LEU A 757 17.17 -69.78 -32.42
CA LEU A 757 17.72 -70.00 -33.75
C LEU A 757 19.20 -70.42 -33.73
N VAL A 758 20.04 -69.75 -32.94
CA VAL A 758 21.47 -70.06 -32.77
C VAL A 758 21.71 -71.38 -32.01
N ARG A 759 20.79 -71.81 -31.14
CA ARG A 759 20.88 -73.12 -30.45
C ARG A 759 20.46 -74.24 -31.39
N ASP A 760 19.40 -74.02 -32.15
CA ASP A 760 18.77 -75.05 -32.98
C ASP A 760 19.56 -75.26 -34.28
N ALA A 761 20.26 -74.22 -34.77
CA ALA A 761 21.16 -74.29 -35.93
C ALA A 761 22.61 -74.71 -35.60
N LEU A 762 22.97 -74.94 -34.33
CA LEU A 762 24.33 -75.37 -33.94
C LEU A 762 24.27 -76.65 -33.10
N PRO A 763 24.72 -77.81 -33.64
CA PRO A 763 24.71 -79.06 -32.89
C PRO A 763 25.56 -78.96 -31.63
N ALA A 764 24.99 -79.36 -30.49
CA ALA A 764 25.63 -79.26 -29.19
C ALA A 764 26.92 -80.12 -29.14
N LYS A 765 28.09 -79.46 -29.05
CA LYS A 765 29.37 -80.17 -28.90
C LYS A 765 29.46 -80.84 -27.53
N GLY A 766 29.18 -82.15 -27.49
CA GLY A 766 29.74 -83.06 -26.50
C GLY A 766 28.74 -83.79 -25.60
N LYS A 767 28.12 -84.84 -26.14
CA LYS A 767 28.10 -86.16 -25.48
C LYS A 767 28.45 -87.24 -26.52
N PRO A 768 29.26 -88.24 -26.17
CA PRO A 768 29.50 -89.39 -27.05
C PRO A 768 28.23 -90.25 -27.15
N ALA A 769 28.13 -91.02 -28.23
CA ALA A 769 27.02 -91.94 -28.46
C ALA A 769 27.19 -93.26 -27.67
N ASP A 770 26.07 -93.94 -27.46
CA ASP A 770 26.00 -95.40 -27.31
C ASP A 770 24.82 -95.94 -28.15
N VAL A 771 24.70 -97.26 -28.31
CA VAL A 771 24.30 -97.89 -29.57
C VAL A 771 22.87 -98.51 -29.58
N SER A 772 22.32 -98.70 -30.79
CA SER A 772 21.07 -99.40 -31.19
C SER A 772 19.76 -98.64 -30.87
N ALA A 773 18.76 -98.55 -31.77
CA ALA A 773 18.14 -99.63 -32.54
C ALA A 773 17.37 -99.17 -33.81
N THR A 774 17.09 -100.12 -34.70
CA THR A 774 16.12 -100.10 -35.83
C THR A 774 15.84 -101.56 -36.26
N PRO A 775 14.73 -101.92 -36.96
CA PRO A 775 13.64 -101.08 -37.46
C PRO A 775 12.22 -101.58 -37.06
N ALA A 776 11.18 -100.97 -37.68
CA ALA A 776 9.78 -101.44 -37.79
C ALA A 776 8.90 -101.36 -36.50
N GLU A 777 7.56 -101.26 -36.57
CA GLU A 777 6.63 -101.19 -37.71
C GLU A 777 5.31 -100.45 -37.37
N ALA A 778 4.45 -100.26 -38.38
CA ALA A 778 3.00 -100.04 -38.33
C ALA A 778 2.39 -98.70 -37.83
N ALA A 779 1.39 -98.26 -38.60
CA ALA A 779 0.25 -97.40 -38.29
C ALA A 779 -1.03 -98.22 -38.68
N PRO A 780 -2.31 -97.72 -38.65
CA PRO A 780 -2.81 -96.36 -38.39
C PRO A 780 -4.13 -96.30 -37.55
N GLU A 781 -4.77 -95.11 -37.52
CA GLU A 781 -6.21 -94.84 -37.23
C GLU A 781 -6.77 -95.23 -35.83
N THR A 782 -7.84 -94.64 -35.27
CA THR A 782 -9.06 -94.00 -35.81
C THR A 782 -9.44 -92.67 -35.11
N ALA A 783 -10.64 -92.11 -35.39
CA ALA A 783 -11.13 -90.79 -34.96
C ALA A 783 -12.43 -90.84 -34.10
N ALA A 784 -13.16 -89.71 -34.07
CA ALA A 784 -14.37 -89.33 -33.30
C ALA A 784 -14.09 -88.74 -31.89
N ASP A 785 -14.68 -87.64 -31.38
CA ASP A 785 -15.69 -86.62 -31.79
C ASP A 785 -16.83 -86.52 -30.76
N SER A 786 -17.13 -85.29 -30.31
CA SER A 786 -18.42 -84.83 -29.75
C SER A 786 -18.31 -83.39 -29.24
N ALA A 787 -19.32 -82.55 -29.50
CA ALA A 787 -19.43 -81.18 -28.99
C ALA A 787 -20.45 -81.07 -27.83
N GLY A 788 -20.45 -79.94 -27.11
CA GLY A 788 -21.46 -79.62 -26.09
C GLY A 788 -21.37 -78.16 -25.61
N ALA A 789 -22.51 -77.50 -25.40
CA ALA A 789 -22.59 -76.10 -24.99
C ALA A 789 -23.83 -75.84 -24.10
N GLY A 790 -23.74 -74.79 -23.25
CA GLY A 790 -24.78 -74.41 -22.27
C GLY A 790 -24.67 -75.17 -20.94
N GLY A 791 -25.14 -74.62 -19.80
CA GLY A 791 -25.62 -73.25 -19.58
C GLY A 791 -26.25 -73.06 -18.17
N ASP A 792 -26.10 -71.85 -17.63
CA ASP A 792 -26.91 -71.18 -16.59
C ASP A 792 -27.17 -71.79 -15.18
N ALA A 793 -27.75 -70.92 -14.34
CA ALA A 793 -28.38 -71.13 -13.02
C ALA A 793 -27.49 -71.11 -11.76
N ALA A 794 -28.06 -70.63 -10.64
CA ALA A 794 -27.34 -70.17 -9.45
C ALA A 794 -28.02 -70.53 -8.10
N THR A 795 -27.28 -70.35 -7.00
CA THR A 795 -27.73 -70.30 -5.57
C THR A 795 -28.33 -71.59 -4.96
N PRO A 796 -28.50 -71.73 -3.60
CA PRO A 796 -28.18 -70.81 -2.48
C PRO A 796 -27.31 -71.42 -1.34
N THR A 797 -27.23 -70.70 -0.21
CA THR A 797 -26.62 -71.00 1.12
C THR A 797 -27.65 -71.71 2.07
N PRO A 798 -27.56 -71.83 3.44
CA PRO A 798 -26.61 -71.30 4.48
C PRO A 798 -26.29 -72.22 5.72
N VAL A 799 -25.71 -71.60 6.79
CA VAL A 799 -25.47 -72.06 8.21
C VAL A 799 -24.52 -73.27 8.44
N VAL A 800 -23.79 -73.51 9.56
CA VAL A 800 -23.70 -73.10 11.01
C VAL A 800 -22.21 -73.28 11.48
N ASP A 801 -21.64 -72.87 12.64
CA ASP A 801 -21.89 -71.92 13.76
C ASP A 801 -20.66 -71.91 14.76
N ALA A 802 -20.70 -71.16 15.87
CA ALA A 802 -20.20 -71.49 17.24
C ALA A 802 -18.92 -70.83 17.87
N THR A 803 -19.13 -70.31 19.11
CA THR A 803 -18.28 -70.32 20.34
C THR A 803 -17.02 -69.44 20.59
N THR A 804 -17.00 -68.83 21.79
CA THR A 804 -15.88 -68.34 22.65
C THR A 804 -15.47 -69.45 23.68
N PRO A 805 -14.56 -69.32 24.72
CA PRO A 805 -13.96 -68.13 25.39
C PRO A 805 -12.51 -68.23 26.03
N THR A 806 -12.04 -67.16 26.72
CA THR A 806 -11.04 -67.10 27.87
C THR A 806 -9.56 -67.57 27.71
N SER A 807 -8.52 -67.13 28.48
CA SER A 807 -8.25 -65.97 29.39
C SER A 807 -6.76 -65.90 29.89
N VAL A 808 -6.35 -64.74 30.51
CA VAL A 808 -5.18 -64.45 31.41
C VAL A 808 -3.70 -64.69 30.94
N VAL A 809 -2.62 -64.11 31.53
CA VAL A 809 -2.36 -63.32 32.78
C VAL A 809 -1.25 -62.22 32.61
N ASP A 810 -1.32 -61.16 33.44
CA ASP A 810 -0.31 -60.28 34.10
C ASP A 810 1.19 -60.15 33.67
N ALA A 811 1.95 -59.08 33.99
CA ALA A 811 1.83 -57.96 34.98
C ALA A 811 2.37 -56.60 34.40
N THR A 812 2.72 -55.48 35.07
CA THR A 812 2.95 -55.08 36.50
C THR A 812 2.85 -53.53 36.69
N THR A 813 2.97 -53.01 37.92
CA THR A 813 3.03 -51.57 38.31
C THR A 813 4.11 -51.35 39.42
N PRO A 814 4.49 -50.12 39.92
CA PRO A 814 3.63 -49.29 40.81
C PRO A 814 3.87 -47.72 40.92
N THR A 815 2.83 -46.99 41.35
CA THR A 815 2.80 -45.73 42.21
C THR A 815 3.61 -44.46 41.85
N SER A 816 3.22 -43.21 42.19
CA SER A 816 1.96 -42.47 42.55
C SER A 816 2.31 -40.95 42.63
N VAL A 817 1.43 -39.92 42.63
CA VAL A 817 0.47 -39.41 43.65
C VAL A 817 -0.40 -38.26 43.02
N VAL A 818 -1.53 -37.89 43.67
CA VAL A 818 -2.58 -36.84 43.39
C VAL A 818 -2.08 -35.42 42.98
N ASP A 819 -2.89 -34.53 42.35
CA ASP A 819 -4.21 -33.99 42.80
C ASP A 819 -5.20 -33.47 41.70
N ALA A 820 -6.31 -32.82 42.10
CA ALA A 820 -7.63 -32.84 41.45
C ALA A 820 -8.08 -31.63 40.57
N ALA A 821 -9.33 -31.69 40.07
CA ALA A 821 -10.02 -30.74 39.18
C ALA A 821 -10.88 -29.68 39.93
N PRO A 822 -11.52 -28.71 39.22
CA PRO A 822 -12.90 -28.91 38.74
C PRO A 822 -13.18 -28.33 37.31
N GLU A 823 -13.88 -29.06 36.44
CA GLU A 823 -15.31 -28.96 36.07
C GLU A 823 -15.71 -27.87 35.04
N THR A 824 -16.72 -28.20 34.21
CA THR A 824 -17.29 -27.31 33.19
C THR A 824 -18.78 -27.63 32.99
N PRO A 825 -19.69 -26.66 33.17
CA PRO A 825 -21.09 -26.78 32.76
C PRO A 825 -21.37 -25.96 31.50
N GLY A 826 -22.26 -26.45 30.65
CA GLY A 826 -22.91 -25.65 29.61
C GLY A 826 -24.38 -26.05 29.49
N ASN A 827 -25.25 -25.16 28.99
CA ASN A 827 -26.44 -25.55 28.24
C ASN A 827 -27.10 -24.38 27.48
N ALA A 828 -27.86 -24.74 26.43
CA ALA A 828 -29.05 -24.09 25.86
C ALA A 828 -29.00 -22.66 25.28
N PRO A 829 -29.73 -22.39 24.17
CA PRO A 829 -29.98 -21.06 23.61
C PRO A 829 -31.35 -20.47 24.02
N ILE A 830 -31.41 -19.13 24.12
CA ILE A 830 -32.64 -18.30 24.22
C ILE A 830 -32.34 -17.05 23.39
N ASP A 831 -32.84 -16.96 22.16
CA ASP A 831 -34.11 -16.31 21.75
C ASP A 831 -34.01 -14.78 21.65
N THR A 832 -34.54 -14.19 20.58
CA THR A 832 -34.28 -12.79 20.19
C THR A 832 -35.54 -12.14 19.60
N PRO A 833 -36.17 -11.19 20.30
CA PRO A 833 -37.40 -10.56 19.82
C PRO A 833 -37.13 -9.61 18.66
N ALA A 834 -37.69 -9.90 17.49
CA ALA A 834 -37.66 -9.00 16.35
C ALA A 834 -38.61 -7.81 16.57
N VAL A 835 -38.14 -6.59 16.31
CA VAL A 835 -38.97 -5.38 16.24
C VAL A 835 -39.00 -4.90 14.79
N ALA A 836 -40.17 -5.00 14.16
CA ALA A 836 -40.37 -4.52 12.81
C ALA A 836 -40.59 -3.00 12.78
N VAL A 837 -40.02 -2.34 11.76
CA VAL A 837 -40.37 -0.97 11.36
C VAL A 837 -40.68 -1.00 9.87
N ALA A 838 -41.85 -0.52 9.47
CA ALA A 838 -42.31 -0.59 8.10
C ALA A 838 -41.61 0.46 7.21
N ALA A 839 -41.27 0.07 5.98
CA ALA A 839 -40.93 1.00 4.91
C ALA A 839 -42.22 1.46 4.20
N VAL A 840 -42.23 2.71 3.73
CA VAL A 840 -43.35 3.32 2.99
C VAL A 840 -43.12 3.17 1.49
N GLU A 841 -44.17 2.85 0.74
CA GLU A 841 -44.12 2.68 -0.71
C GLU A 841 -44.13 4.01 -1.49
N GLY A 842 -43.57 3.96 -2.70
CA GLY A 842 -43.95 4.88 -3.79
C GLY A 842 -42.80 5.70 -4.40
N PRO A 843 -42.77 5.88 -5.75
CA PRO A 843 -43.37 5.03 -6.79
C PRO A 843 -42.35 4.60 -7.87
N SER A 844 -42.68 3.55 -8.61
CA SER A 844 -42.01 3.20 -9.86
C SER A 844 -42.39 4.20 -10.97
N THR A 845 -41.46 4.45 -11.90
CA THR A 845 -41.74 5.08 -13.20
C THR A 845 -41.25 4.21 -14.34
N GLU A 846 -41.90 4.36 -15.50
CA GLU A 846 -42.02 3.28 -16.49
C GLU A 846 -40.89 3.25 -17.52
N ALA A 847 -40.72 2.08 -18.14
CA ALA A 847 -39.89 1.91 -19.33
C ALA A 847 -40.59 2.49 -20.57
N SER A 848 -39.80 2.92 -21.56
CA SER A 848 -40.31 3.30 -22.87
C SER A 848 -39.36 2.79 -23.97
N ALA A 849 -39.91 2.02 -24.89
CA ALA A 849 -39.34 1.68 -26.19
C ALA A 849 -40.31 2.25 -27.26
N GLU A 850 -40.02 2.43 -28.55
CA GLU A 850 -39.14 1.70 -29.46
C GLU A 850 -38.45 2.66 -30.49
N PRO A 851 -38.47 2.47 -31.84
CA PRO A 851 -37.38 1.80 -32.57
C PRO A 851 -36.79 2.62 -33.74
N THR A 852 -35.68 2.17 -34.36
CA THR A 852 -35.44 2.39 -35.81
C THR A 852 -34.50 1.35 -36.45
N GLU A 853 -35.10 0.51 -37.31
CA GLU A 853 -34.67 -0.02 -38.63
C GLU A 853 -33.21 -0.40 -38.99
N ALA A 854 -33.11 -1.43 -39.84
CA ALA A 854 -31.93 -1.83 -40.63
C ALA A 854 -32.06 -1.40 -42.11
N PRO A 855 -31.01 -1.59 -42.94
CA PRO A 855 -31.09 -2.62 -43.99
C PRO A 855 -29.81 -3.52 -44.00
N GLU A 856 -29.76 -4.75 -44.53
CA GLU A 856 -30.10 -5.25 -45.89
C GLU A 856 -29.20 -4.68 -47.03
N ALA A 857 -28.70 -5.46 -48.01
CA ALA A 857 -28.82 -6.91 -48.28
C ALA A 857 -27.68 -7.45 -49.20
N ALA A 858 -27.62 -8.80 -49.34
CA ALA A 858 -27.18 -9.57 -50.53
C ALA A 858 -25.71 -9.46 -51.05
N ALA A 859 -25.18 -10.36 -51.90
CA ALA A 859 -25.34 -11.82 -52.14
C ALA A 859 -24.25 -12.31 -53.16
N GLU A 860 -24.19 -13.62 -53.44
CA GLU A 860 -23.39 -14.26 -54.54
C GLU A 860 -21.84 -14.17 -54.44
N ALA A 861 -21.01 -14.93 -55.16
CA ALA A 861 -21.03 -16.35 -55.58
C ALA A 861 -19.59 -16.79 -55.97
N ALA A 862 -19.38 -18.09 -56.22
CA ALA A 862 -18.12 -18.70 -56.72
C ALA A 862 -17.92 -18.45 -58.26
N PRO A 863 -16.81 -18.84 -58.96
CA PRO A 863 -15.83 -19.90 -58.61
C PRO A 863 -14.36 -19.76 -59.14
N GLU A 864 -13.65 -20.91 -59.11
CA GLU A 864 -12.60 -21.41 -60.04
C GLU A 864 -11.12 -20.98 -60.03
N ALA A 865 -10.29 -22.05 -59.95
CA ALA A 865 -9.06 -22.34 -60.72
C ALA A 865 -7.76 -21.53 -60.47
N ALA A 866 -6.63 -22.19 -60.76
CA ALA A 866 -5.27 -21.73 -60.49
C ALA A 866 -4.41 -21.65 -61.75
N VAL A 867 -3.41 -20.76 -61.74
CA VAL A 867 -2.19 -20.83 -62.55
C VAL A 867 -1.01 -20.37 -61.68
N GLU A 868 0.18 -20.93 -61.91
CA GLU A 868 1.43 -20.66 -61.18
C GLU A 868 2.24 -19.46 -61.76
N ALA A 869 3.44 -19.28 -61.19
CA ALA A 869 4.65 -18.71 -61.83
C ALA A 869 4.77 -17.17 -61.96
N ASP A 870 5.97 -16.57 -61.95
CA ASP A 870 7.31 -16.98 -61.44
C ASP A 870 8.26 -15.75 -61.52
N ARG A 871 9.39 -15.77 -60.77
CA ARG A 871 10.75 -15.24 -61.06
C ARG A 871 11.49 -15.00 -59.72
N ALA A 872 12.69 -15.53 -59.44
CA ALA A 872 13.93 -15.70 -60.22
C ALA A 872 14.72 -14.39 -60.47
N GLY A 873 16.05 -14.36 -60.47
CA GLY A 873 17.07 -15.39 -60.16
C GLY A 873 18.17 -14.82 -59.26
N GLU A 874 19.49 -15.03 -59.43
CA GLU A 874 20.35 -15.78 -60.38
C GLU A 874 21.69 -16.07 -59.63
N GLY A 875 22.66 -16.91 -60.04
CA GLY A 875 22.86 -17.85 -61.16
C GLY A 875 24.05 -18.77 -60.81
N GLY A 876 24.21 -19.97 -61.40
CA GLY A 876 25.16 -20.23 -62.49
C GLY A 876 26.45 -20.92 -61.98
N GLU A 877 27.15 -21.82 -62.68
CA GLU A 877 26.96 -22.41 -64.02
C GLU A 877 27.69 -23.79 -64.12
N GLU A 878 27.03 -24.77 -64.77
CA GLU A 878 27.54 -25.69 -65.82
C GLU A 878 28.73 -26.68 -65.62
N ALA A 879 28.92 -27.76 -66.42
CA ALA A 879 28.20 -28.24 -67.62
C ALA A 879 28.34 -29.78 -67.88
N THR A 880 27.33 -30.38 -68.56
CA THR A 880 27.41 -31.59 -69.46
C THR A 880 27.89 -32.96 -68.91
N ALA A 881 27.47 -34.16 -69.36
CA ALA A 881 26.39 -34.71 -70.22
C ALA A 881 26.36 -36.27 -69.97
N ALA A 882 25.70 -37.22 -70.67
CA ALA A 882 24.92 -37.25 -71.92
C ALA A 882 23.76 -38.28 -71.89
N ALA A 883 23.81 -39.40 -72.63
CA ALA A 883 22.67 -40.32 -72.85
C ALA A 883 23.05 -41.82 -73.05
N GLY A 884 22.10 -42.74 -72.87
CA GLY A 884 22.21 -44.16 -73.28
C GLY A 884 21.26 -45.15 -72.55
N PRO A 885 20.37 -45.90 -73.25
CA PRO A 885 19.45 -46.86 -72.62
C PRO A 885 19.87 -48.34 -72.80
N THR A 886 19.48 -49.26 -71.90
CA THR A 886 19.21 -50.70 -72.18
C THR A 886 18.80 -51.49 -70.92
N GLY A 887 18.18 -52.67 -71.12
CA GLY A 887 18.47 -53.85 -70.29
C GLY A 887 17.62 -54.10 -69.03
N ARG A 888 16.83 -55.18 -69.05
CA ARG A 888 16.18 -55.78 -67.86
C ARG A 888 17.07 -56.94 -67.36
N PRO A 889 17.69 -56.88 -66.17
CA PRO A 889 18.50 -57.99 -65.64
C PRO A 889 17.62 -59.04 -64.94
N ALA A 890 18.17 -60.26 -64.79
CA ALA A 890 17.52 -61.37 -64.10
C ALA A 890 17.63 -61.26 -62.56
N LYS A 891 16.75 -61.99 -61.86
CA LYS A 891 16.71 -62.05 -60.39
C LYS A 891 17.83 -62.99 -59.88
N PRO A 892 18.75 -62.55 -58.99
CA PRO A 892 19.81 -63.40 -58.47
C PRO A 892 19.29 -64.45 -57.47
N GLU A 893 20.03 -65.56 -57.34
CA GLU A 893 19.80 -66.56 -56.29
C GLU A 893 20.16 -66.01 -54.89
N PRO A 894 19.48 -66.47 -53.82
CA PRO A 894 19.80 -66.04 -52.46
C PRO A 894 21.14 -66.64 -51.98
N PRO A 895 22.00 -65.85 -51.31
CA PRO A 895 23.27 -66.35 -50.79
C PRO A 895 23.09 -67.33 -49.65
N GLN A 896 24.12 -68.16 -49.41
CA GLN A 896 24.12 -69.19 -48.39
C GLN A 896 24.95 -68.80 -47.15
N ALA A 897 24.65 -69.44 -46.01
CA ALA A 897 25.39 -69.24 -44.77
C ALA A 897 26.77 -69.91 -44.85
N ARG A 898 27.81 -69.25 -44.30
CA ARG A 898 29.17 -69.81 -44.21
C ARG A 898 29.33 -70.61 -42.91
N GLU A 899 30.39 -71.40 -42.79
CA GLU A 899 30.58 -72.25 -41.61
C GLU A 899 30.60 -71.43 -40.30
N GLY A 900 29.73 -71.79 -39.35
CA GLY A 900 29.55 -71.08 -38.08
C GLY A 900 28.71 -69.79 -38.16
N GLU A 901 28.08 -69.52 -39.30
CA GLU A 901 27.02 -68.51 -39.47
C GLU A 901 25.64 -69.13 -39.46
N VAL A 902 24.66 -68.41 -38.93
CA VAL A 902 23.24 -68.75 -38.93
C VAL A 902 22.50 -67.69 -39.74
N HIS A 903 21.75 -68.09 -40.77
CA HIS A 903 20.91 -67.16 -41.53
C HIS A 903 19.77 -66.64 -40.65
N LEU A 904 19.61 -65.32 -40.56
CA LEU A 904 18.50 -64.68 -39.85
C LEU A 904 17.31 -64.55 -40.81
N PRO A 905 16.15 -65.18 -40.51
CA PRO A 905 14.95 -65.03 -41.33
C PRO A 905 14.54 -63.55 -41.49
N PRO A 906 14.19 -63.09 -42.71
CA PRO A 906 13.94 -61.67 -42.98
C PRO A 906 12.70 -61.11 -42.27
N ASP A 907 11.80 -61.98 -41.79
CA ASP A 907 10.64 -61.66 -40.97
C ASP A 907 10.98 -61.35 -39.49
N MET A 908 12.20 -61.64 -39.03
CA MET A 908 12.61 -61.35 -37.64
C MET A 908 12.97 -59.88 -37.36
N LEU A 909 13.17 -59.05 -38.39
CA LEU A 909 13.54 -57.63 -38.25
C LEU A 909 12.36 -56.63 -38.38
N PRO A 910 11.38 -56.80 -39.29
CA PRO A 910 10.21 -55.92 -39.35
C PRO A 910 9.44 -55.76 -38.01
N PRO A 911 9.34 -56.78 -37.13
CA PRO A 911 8.75 -56.62 -35.79
C PRO A 911 9.52 -55.67 -34.85
N LEU A 912 10.80 -55.40 -35.14
CA LEU A 912 11.59 -54.38 -34.46
C LEU A 912 11.46 -52.99 -35.11
N GLY A 913 10.78 -52.88 -36.26
CA GLY A 913 10.64 -51.64 -37.02
C GLY A 913 11.96 -51.12 -37.59
N ILE A 914 12.86 -52.02 -38.03
CA ILE A 914 14.17 -51.68 -38.61
C ILE A 914 14.42 -52.44 -39.91
N GLY A 915 15.15 -51.82 -40.84
CA GLY A 915 15.59 -52.41 -42.10
C GLY A 915 16.75 -53.41 -41.95
N ALA A 916 17.10 -54.11 -43.03
CA ALA A 916 18.20 -55.08 -43.02
C ALA A 916 19.57 -54.42 -42.74
N GLU A 917 19.81 -53.22 -43.26
CA GLU A 917 21.06 -52.47 -43.05
C GLU A 917 21.19 -51.96 -41.60
N GLU A 918 20.12 -51.38 -41.05
CA GLU A 918 20.03 -51.00 -39.63
C GLU A 918 20.18 -52.23 -38.72
N GLY A 919 19.63 -53.37 -39.14
CA GLY A 919 19.80 -54.68 -38.52
C GLY A 919 21.26 -55.07 -38.33
N VAL A 920 22.16 -54.76 -39.28
CA VAL A 920 23.61 -54.98 -39.13
C VAL A 920 24.14 -54.23 -37.91
N GLY A 921 23.80 -52.95 -37.77
CA GLY A 921 24.19 -52.12 -36.63
C GLY A 921 23.63 -52.66 -35.31
N VAL A 922 22.33 -52.98 -35.29
CA VAL A 922 21.63 -53.49 -34.11
C VAL A 922 22.23 -54.81 -33.61
N LEU A 923 22.44 -55.78 -34.51
CA LEU A 923 23.00 -57.10 -34.18
C LEU A 923 24.49 -57.02 -33.80
N THR A 924 25.26 -56.13 -34.44
CA THR A 924 26.67 -55.91 -34.10
C THR A 924 26.82 -55.29 -32.70
N ALA A 925 26.00 -54.29 -32.35
CA ALA A 925 26.02 -53.67 -31.02
C ALA A 925 25.44 -54.58 -29.91
N LEU A 926 24.67 -55.61 -30.26
CA LEU A 926 24.31 -56.73 -29.37
C LEU A 926 25.44 -57.78 -29.21
N GLY A 927 26.56 -57.60 -29.92
CA GLY A 927 27.77 -58.41 -29.80
C GLY A 927 27.78 -59.68 -30.66
N TYR A 928 26.96 -59.75 -31.71
CA TYR A 928 27.06 -60.79 -32.73
C TYR A 928 28.01 -60.33 -33.86
N GLY A 929 28.66 -61.27 -34.54
CA GLY A 929 29.31 -60.97 -35.82
C GLY A 929 28.29 -61.02 -36.93
N VAL A 930 28.17 -59.98 -37.77
CA VAL A 930 27.10 -59.87 -38.76
C VAL A 930 27.67 -59.73 -40.17
N ARG A 931 27.04 -60.39 -41.14
CA ARG A 931 27.35 -60.28 -42.57
C ARG A 931 26.04 -60.08 -43.34
N LEU A 932 25.96 -58.99 -44.12
CA LEU A 932 24.88 -58.70 -45.06
C LEU A 932 25.35 -59.05 -46.47
N GLU A 933 24.56 -59.81 -47.22
CA GLU A 933 24.87 -60.19 -48.61
C GLU A 933 23.54 -60.30 -49.38
N ALA A 934 23.39 -59.55 -50.48
CA ALA A 934 22.17 -59.50 -51.31
C ALA A 934 20.84 -59.31 -50.54
N GLY A 935 20.86 -58.59 -49.41
CA GLY A 935 19.70 -58.35 -48.54
C GLY A 935 19.45 -59.42 -47.46
N ALA A 936 20.16 -60.55 -47.50
CA ALA A 936 20.11 -61.60 -46.49
C ALA A 936 21.17 -61.37 -45.38
N LEU A 937 20.83 -61.72 -44.15
CA LEU A 937 21.67 -61.50 -42.96
C LEU A 937 22.16 -62.81 -42.35
N PHE A 938 23.45 -62.85 -42.00
CA PHE A 938 24.11 -64.02 -41.45
C PHE A 938 24.81 -63.67 -40.13
N LEU A 939 24.57 -64.49 -39.10
CA LEU A 939 24.96 -64.24 -37.72
C LEU A 939 25.99 -65.25 -37.20
N ARG A 940 27.12 -64.74 -36.70
CA ARG A 940 28.13 -65.50 -35.95
C ARG A 940 27.87 -65.33 -34.44
N PRO A 941 27.76 -66.43 -33.66
CA PRO A 941 27.45 -66.37 -32.23
C PRO A 941 28.49 -65.62 -31.39
N ARG A 942 28.00 -64.88 -30.39
CA ARG A 942 28.78 -64.14 -29.40
C ARG A 942 29.63 -65.08 -28.52
N ARG A 943 30.91 -65.29 -28.87
CA ARG A 943 31.89 -66.00 -28.01
C ARG A 943 32.21 -65.18 -26.74
N ARG A 944 31.35 -65.28 -25.73
CA ARG A 944 31.57 -64.68 -24.41
C ARG A 944 32.76 -65.36 -23.74
N LYS A 945 33.88 -64.65 -23.56
CA LYS A 945 35.06 -65.17 -22.82
C LYS A 945 34.62 -65.55 -21.40
N VAL A 946 34.71 -66.83 -21.05
CA VAL A 946 34.56 -67.29 -19.67
C VAL A 946 35.94 -67.22 -19.01
N SER A 947 36.19 -66.14 -18.26
CA SER A 947 37.34 -66.04 -17.36
C SER A 947 37.21 -67.06 -16.24
N HIS A 948 37.70 -68.27 -16.48
CA HIS A 948 37.94 -69.24 -15.41
C HIS A 948 38.98 -68.66 -14.46
N GLY A 949 38.62 -68.55 -13.17
CA GLY A 949 39.55 -68.13 -12.15
C GLY A 949 40.60 -69.21 -11.89
N HIS A 950 41.84 -68.95 -12.26
CA HIS A 950 43.01 -69.57 -11.64
C HIS A 950 43.84 -68.44 -11.03
N GLY A 951 43.69 -68.26 -9.72
CA GLY A 951 44.59 -67.43 -8.94
C GLY A 951 45.78 -68.26 -8.50
N HIS A 952 46.98 -67.68 -8.60
CA HIS A 952 48.05 -67.98 -7.66
C HIS A 952 48.32 -66.70 -6.87
N ALA A 953 48.24 -66.81 -5.54
CA ALA A 953 48.51 -65.71 -4.63
C ALA A 953 50.01 -65.52 -4.43
N HIS A 954 50.41 -64.33 -3.99
CA HIS A 954 51.45 -64.13 -2.97
C HIS A 954 51.47 -62.66 -2.50
N GLY A 955 52.09 -62.42 -1.33
CA GLY A 955 52.65 -61.11 -0.98
C GLY A 955 51.73 -60.16 -0.22
N ALA A 956 51.87 -60.15 1.11
CA ALA A 956 51.26 -59.13 1.96
C ALA A 956 52.00 -57.78 1.86
N GLY A 957 51.29 -56.70 2.24
CA GLY A 957 51.85 -55.80 3.26
C GLY A 957 52.27 -54.39 2.85
N GLN A 958 51.58 -53.43 3.49
CA GLN A 958 52.03 -52.06 3.80
C GLN A 958 52.15 -51.05 2.63
N ALA A 959 52.27 -49.78 3.01
CA ALA A 959 51.83 -48.64 2.22
C ALA A 959 52.97 -47.70 1.77
N PRO A 960 52.78 -46.94 0.67
CA PRO A 960 53.68 -45.86 0.29
C PRO A 960 53.26 -44.51 0.92
N GLY A 961 54.24 -43.73 1.32
CA GLY A 961 54.10 -42.28 1.48
C GLY A 961 54.76 -41.51 0.32
N ARG A 962 54.71 -40.18 0.40
CA ARG A 962 55.72 -39.18 -0.06
C ARG A 962 56.79 -39.66 -1.09
N SER A 963 57.06 -38.98 -2.21
CA SER A 963 56.84 -37.56 -2.53
C SER A 963 57.40 -37.16 -3.93
N GLN A 964 57.32 -35.84 -4.25
CA GLN A 964 58.10 -35.06 -5.24
C GLN A 964 57.81 -35.22 -6.74
N GLY A 965 58.12 -34.14 -7.50
CA GLY A 965 58.71 -34.31 -8.84
C GLY A 965 58.31 -33.38 -10.00
N GLY A 966 57.36 -32.45 -9.84
CA GLY A 966 56.75 -31.76 -11.00
C GLY A 966 57.64 -30.75 -11.77
N ARG A 967 57.20 -30.36 -12.99
CA ARG A 967 57.54 -29.09 -13.69
C ARG A 967 56.61 -28.87 -14.89
N GLY A 968 56.20 -27.62 -15.13
CA GLY A 968 55.45 -27.16 -16.32
C GLY A 968 55.30 -25.63 -16.30
N ARG A 969 55.38 -24.93 -17.44
CA ARG A 969 55.45 -23.45 -17.45
C ARG A 969 55.11 -22.75 -18.78
N GLY A 970 53.95 -22.07 -18.84
CA GLY A 970 53.62 -20.93 -19.73
C GLY A 970 53.62 -21.20 -21.25
N PRO A 971 53.37 -20.17 -22.10
CA PRO A 971 52.93 -18.78 -21.82
C PRO A 971 51.38 -18.61 -21.97
N ALA A 972 50.75 -17.42 -21.98
CA ALA A 972 50.83 -16.21 -21.13
C ALA A 972 49.61 -15.29 -21.45
N ALA A 973 49.28 -14.30 -20.60
CA ALA A 973 48.21 -13.31 -20.83
C ALA A 973 48.44 -11.98 -20.07
N ALA A 974 47.75 -10.89 -20.45
CA ALA A 974 47.82 -9.54 -19.85
C ALA A 974 46.41 -8.90 -19.82
N ARG A 975 45.85 -8.55 -18.65
CA ARG A 975 45.88 -7.22 -17.94
C ARG A 975 44.94 -6.16 -18.55
N PRO A 976 44.36 -5.20 -17.79
CA PRO A 976 44.71 -4.62 -16.45
C PRO A 976 44.04 -5.37 -15.26
N ALA A 977 44.32 -5.19 -13.95
CA ALA A 977 44.81 -4.10 -13.07
C ALA A 977 43.74 -3.06 -12.64
N GLY A 978 43.50 -2.76 -11.34
CA GLY A 978 44.18 -3.20 -10.10
C GLY A 978 43.29 -3.20 -8.84
N GLU A 979 43.93 -3.25 -7.65
CA GLU A 979 43.33 -3.41 -6.30
C GLU A 979 42.26 -2.36 -5.89
N ALA A 980 41.27 -2.61 -5.00
CA ALA A 980 41.25 -3.27 -3.66
C ALA A 980 41.92 -2.39 -2.56
N ALA A 981 41.67 -2.52 -1.24
CA ALA A 981 40.95 -3.49 -0.39
C ALA A 981 40.58 -2.79 0.97
N SER A 982 40.09 -3.35 2.10
CA SER A 982 39.51 -4.66 2.53
C SER A 982 39.10 -4.58 4.02
N ALA A 983 38.15 -5.42 4.47
CA ALA A 983 38.10 -6.08 5.81
C ALA A 983 38.02 -5.21 7.11
N GLY A 984 37.65 -5.74 8.28
CA GLY A 984 37.09 -7.06 8.60
C GLY A 984 36.96 -7.32 10.11
N ASP A 985 36.01 -8.19 10.48
CA ASP A 985 35.76 -8.76 11.83
C ASP A 985 36.75 -9.94 12.13
N PRO A 986 36.76 -10.62 13.30
CA PRO A 986 36.08 -10.37 14.59
C PRO A 986 36.96 -10.63 15.86
N ALA A 987 36.30 -10.69 17.05
CA ALA A 987 36.54 -11.61 18.19
C ALA A 987 36.86 -11.02 19.60
N GLN A 988 36.74 -11.90 20.61
CA GLN A 988 36.73 -11.64 22.08
C GLN A 988 38.16 -11.85 22.69
N GLU A 989 38.50 -11.70 23.98
CA GLU A 989 37.74 -11.78 25.26
C GLU A 989 38.53 -11.13 26.46
N ARG A 990 37.88 -10.97 27.63
CA ARG A 990 38.42 -10.87 29.03
C ARG A 990 39.17 -9.63 29.59
N LYS A 991 38.47 -9.00 30.56
CA LYS A 991 38.86 -8.65 31.96
C LYS A 991 40.09 -7.77 32.28
N ALA A 992 39.83 -6.54 32.76
CA ALA A 992 40.41 -5.97 34.00
C ALA A 992 39.57 -4.79 34.57
N ARG A 993 39.80 -4.43 35.84
CA ARG A 993 39.29 -3.29 36.66
C ARG A 993 40.38 -2.99 37.73
N PRO A 994 40.33 -1.94 38.60
CA PRO A 994 39.46 -0.74 38.67
C PRO A 994 40.26 0.60 38.94
N HIS A 995 39.55 1.70 39.31
CA HIS A 995 40.03 2.92 40.03
C HIS A 995 40.80 4.02 39.22
N THR A 996 40.76 5.34 39.53
CA THR A 996 39.88 6.22 40.37
C THR A 996 40.11 7.72 40.06
N ALA A 997 39.07 8.55 40.27
CA ALA A 997 39.09 9.98 40.68
C ALA A 997 39.68 11.08 39.76
N GLY A 998 39.20 12.33 39.94
CA GLY A 998 39.68 13.57 39.31
C GLY A 998 38.59 14.65 39.20
N ASP A 999 38.80 15.85 39.76
CA ASP A 999 37.73 16.86 40.01
C ASP A 999 38.07 18.27 39.44
N ARG A 1000 37.10 18.88 38.73
CA ARG A 1000 36.98 20.32 38.37
C ARG A 1000 38.19 20.97 37.59
N PRO A 1001 38.32 22.31 37.47
CA PRO A 1001 37.82 23.03 36.28
C PRO A 1001 38.82 24.05 35.68
N PRO A 1002 38.44 24.77 34.59
CA PRO A 1002 39.09 26.01 34.19
C PRO A 1002 38.22 27.27 34.46
N ARG A 1003 38.88 28.44 34.41
CA ARG A 1003 38.33 29.77 34.69
C ARG A 1003 38.72 30.76 33.57
N ASP A 1004 37.94 31.82 33.44
CA ASP A 1004 38.26 33.22 33.07
C ASP A 1004 39.57 33.54 32.31
N GLY A 1005 39.48 34.32 31.22
CA GLY A 1005 40.64 34.95 30.57
C GLY A 1005 40.28 36.00 29.50
N GLU A 1006 40.51 37.28 29.80
CA GLU A 1006 40.39 38.39 28.83
C GLU A 1006 41.66 38.57 27.99
N GLY A 1007 41.55 39.17 26.80
CA GLY A 1007 42.70 39.53 25.94
C GLY A 1007 42.39 40.68 24.98
N ARG A 1008 43.30 41.65 24.84
CA ARG A 1008 43.10 42.95 24.17
C ARG A 1008 43.77 43.09 22.81
N ASP A 1009 43.15 43.95 21.98
CA ASP A 1009 43.73 44.93 21.03
C ASP A 1009 44.92 44.56 20.13
N LYS A 1010 44.75 44.84 18.82
CA LYS A 1010 45.62 45.79 18.08
C LYS A 1010 45.03 46.22 16.73
N ALA A 1011 45.41 47.42 16.29
CA ALA A 1011 44.92 48.07 15.06
C ALA A 1011 46.01 48.11 13.96
N SER A 1012 45.59 48.27 12.70
CA SER A 1012 46.43 48.60 11.53
C SER A 1012 45.61 49.36 10.47
N ARG A 1013 46.31 50.09 9.57
CA ARG A 1013 45.75 51.02 8.57
C ARG A 1013 45.62 50.44 7.15
N GLU A 1014 44.69 51.02 6.40
CA GLU A 1014 44.74 51.49 4.99
C GLU A 1014 46.04 51.34 4.14
N PRO A 1015 45.98 51.55 2.80
CA PRO A 1015 44.89 51.33 1.83
C PRO A 1015 45.40 50.76 0.47
N ARG A 1016 44.51 50.58 -0.54
CA ARG A 1016 44.88 50.78 -1.96
C ARG A 1016 43.68 51.03 -2.89
N ARG A 1017 43.88 51.86 -3.92
CA ARG A 1017 42.92 52.14 -5.01
C ARG A 1017 43.22 51.27 -6.23
N GLY A 1018 42.19 50.98 -7.03
CA GLY A 1018 42.27 50.54 -8.43
C GLY A 1018 41.14 51.19 -9.24
N SER A 1019 41.36 51.52 -10.51
CA SER A 1019 40.43 52.33 -11.32
C SER A 1019 40.01 51.65 -12.63
N GLY A 1020 38.77 51.93 -13.06
CA GLY A 1020 38.20 51.53 -14.35
C GLY A 1020 37.36 52.68 -14.92
N LYS A 1021 37.27 52.79 -16.25
CA LYS A 1021 36.69 53.96 -16.95
C LYS A 1021 35.33 53.67 -17.59
N GLY A 1022 34.52 54.73 -17.68
CA GLY A 1022 33.97 55.15 -18.98
C GLY A 1022 32.45 55.02 -19.17
N GLY A 1023 31.90 55.94 -19.96
CA GLY A 1023 30.51 55.92 -20.43
C GLY A 1023 29.61 56.94 -19.74
N GLY A 1024 29.29 58.02 -20.44
CA GLY A 1024 28.24 58.96 -20.06
C GLY A 1024 27.73 59.71 -21.28
N TYR A 1025 26.45 60.10 -21.28
CA TYR A 1025 25.86 61.01 -22.26
C TYR A 1025 24.84 61.94 -21.60
N LYS A 1026 24.67 63.13 -22.17
CA LYS A 1026 23.84 64.24 -21.66
C LYS A 1026 22.52 64.39 -22.43
N GLY A 1027 21.61 65.16 -21.84
CA GLY A 1027 20.28 65.53 -22.35
C GLY A 1027 19.38 65.95 -21.18
N ASP A 1028 19.71 67.00 -20.43
CA ASP A 1028 19.56 68.42 -20.81
C ASP A 1028 18.16 68.73 -21.38
N GLY A 1029 17.27 69.27 -20.54
CA GLY A 1029 15.89 69.67 -20.87
C GLY A 1029 15.31 70.58 -19.78
N LYS A 1030 15.27 71.89 -20.05
CA LYS A 1030 14.94 72.92 -19.05
C LYS A 1030 13.45 73.27 -19.00
N GLY A 1031 12.94 73.40 -17.77
CA GLY A 1031 12.18 74.59 -17.34
C GLY A 1031 10.71 74.70 -17.72
N GLY A 1032 10.00 75.58 -17.01
CA GLY A 1032 8.56 75.85 -17.21
C GLY A 1032 7.80 76.10 -15.92
N GLY A 1033 8.11 77.20 -15.21
CA GLY A 1033 7.29 77.66 -14.09
C GLY A 1033 6.18 78.59 -14.57
N GLY A 1034 4.98 78.50 -13.97
CA GLY A 1034 3.86 79.40 -14.27
C GLY A 1034 2.76 79.27 -13.22
N ALA A 1035 2.26 80.40 -12.70
CA ALA A 1035 1.21 80.44 -11.69
C ALA A 1035 0.15 81.47 -12.07
N SER A 1036 -1.14 81.09 -11.97
CA SER A 1036 -2.26 82.04 -11.88
C SER A 1036 -3.53 81.40 -11.31
N THR A 1037 -3.90 81.92 -10.14
CA THR A 1037 -5.25 82.27 -9.65
C THR A 1037 -6.53 81.79 -10.38
N THR A 1038 -7.44 81.25 -9.56
CA THR A 1038 -8.90 81.48 -9.52
C THR A 1038 -9.80 81.18 -10.73
N ALA A 1039 -10.78 80.30 -10.53
CA ALA A 1039 -12.20 80.67 -10.45
C ALA A 1039 -13.07 79.51 -9.90
N TYR A 1040 -14.18 79.84 -9.23
CA TYR A 1040 -15.29 78.90 -8.98
C TYR A 1040 -16.27 78.95 -10.17
N SER A 1041 -16.75 77.80 -10.65
CA SER A 1041 -17.90 77.73 -11.55
C SER A 1041 -18.60 76.38 -11.44
N SER A 1042 -19.93 76.38 -11.37
CA SER A 1042 -20.76 75.19 -11.30
C SER A 1042 -21.15 74.69 -12.69
N GLY A 1043 -20.87 73.41 -12.98
CA GLY A 1043 -21.23 72.73 -14.23
C GLY A 1043 -21.83 71.33 -13.96
N PRO A 1044 -22.66 70.80 -14.88
CA PRO A 1044 -23.48 69.62 -14.62
C PRO A 1044 -22.72 68.28 -14.71
N ARG A 1045 -23.31 67.24 -14.11
CA ARG A 1045 -22.84 65.85 -14.19
C ARG A 1045 -22.77 65.36 -15.66
N PRO A 1046 -21.68 64.73 -16.11
CA PRO A 1046 -21.69 63.93 -17.33
C PRO A 1046 -22.53 62.65 -17.15
N ALA A 1047 -23.02 62.11 -18.26
CA ALA A 1047 -23.95 60.98 -18.28
C ALA A 1047 -23.26 59.61 -18.02
N ARG A 1048 -24.08 58.57 -17.81
CA ARG A 1048 -23.62 57.17 -17.83
C ARG A 1048 -23.02 56.84 -19.20
N SER A 1049 -21.79 56.33 -19.22
CA SER A 1049 -21.21 55.70 -20.41
C SER A 1049 -21.96 54.41 -20.75
N GLU A 1050 -22.26 54.21 -22.03
CA GLU A 1050 -22.89 52.99 -22.52
C GLU A 1050 -21.92 51.80 -22.49
N ILE A 1051 -22.46 50.58 -22.43
CA ILE A 1051 -21.67 49.34 -22.32
C ILE A 1051 -21.43 48.78 -23.73
N ASN A 1052 -20.18 48.35 -24.00
CA ASN A 1052 -19.77 47.74 -25.26
C ASN A 1052 -20.71 46.57 -25.66
N PRO A 1053 -21.34 46.59 -26.86
CA PRO A 1053 -22.24 45.54 -27.32
C PRO A 1053 -21.57 44.16 -27.49
N ASP A 1054 -20.25 44.11 -27.73
CA ASP A 1054 -19.49 42.85 -27.89
C ASP A 1054 -19.13 42.19 -26.54
N SER A 1055 -19.70 42.68 -25.42
CA SER A 1055 -19.56 42.04 -24.11
C SER A 1055 -20.30 40.69 -24.06
N PRO A 1056 -19.68 39.58 -23.60
CA PRO A 1056 -20.34 38.27 -23.53
C PRO A 1056 -21.54 38.23 -22.58
N PHE A 1057 -21.75 39.25 -21.75
CA PHE A 1057 -22.91 39.39 -20.89
C PHE A 1057 -24.17 39.94 -21.58
N ALA A 1058 -24.09 40.41 -22.83
CA ALA A 1058 -25.24 40.95 -23.56
C ALA A 1058 -26.37 39.91 -23.74
N LYS A 1059 -26.03 38.69 -24.19
CA LYS A 1059 -26.99 37.60 -24.43
C LYS A 1059 -27.69 37.07 -23.17
N LEU A 1060 -27.12 37.31 -21.99
CA LEU A 1060 -27.72 36.89 -20.72
C LEU A 1060 -28.95 37.73 -20.33
N ARG A 1061 -29.13 38.92 -20.92
CA ARG A 1061 -30.27 39.80 -20.64
C ARG A 1061 -31.50 39.49 -21.51
N GLU A 1062 -31.29 38.87 -22.68
CA GLU A 1062 -32.34 38.48 -23.62
C GLU A 1062 -33.08 37.20 -23.16
N LEU A 1063 -32.40 36.35 -22.39
CA LEU A 1063 -32.94 35.11 -21.80
C LEU A 1063 -33.68 35.28 -20.46
N MET A 1064 -33.67 36.47 -19.84
CA MET A 1064 -34.44 36.79 -18.63
C MET A 1064 -35.61 37.75 -18.91
N GLY A 1065 -36.11 37.74 -20.15
CA GLY A 1065 -37.16 38.64 -20.66
C GLY A 1065 -38.46 37.95 -21.09
N ARG A 1066 -38.73 36.74 -20.59
CA ARG A 1066 -39.97 35.97 -20.80
C ARG A 1066 -40.35 35.24 -19.51
#